data_AF-A0A7S0IDG1-F1
#
_entry.id   AF-A0A7S0IDG1-F1
#
_cell.length_a   1.000
_cell.length_b   1.000
_cell.length_c   1.000
_cell.angle_alpha   90.00
_cell.angle_beta   90.00
_cell.angle_gamma   90.00
#
_symmetry.space_group_name_H-M   'P 1'
#
loop_
_entity.id
_entity.type
_entity.pdbx_description
1 polymer ?
#
loop_
_entity_poly.entity_id
_entity_poly.type
_entity_poly.pdbx_seq_one_letter_code
_entity_poly.pdbx_strand_id
1 'polypeptide(L)'
;MGRHCAAAHNGALAALIDAHLDALRDSLEDARSEHDVSSLWQRSACAHVIVLNETIRGAGEVEPKRKAETVAASRGVLQEYLSREVWDLPTSFDDIPPDISLARGGLTLATLRDNALLTCLAAEGVGVVAQACGADFVRRGAFLPQALCPLLQKLGDPAATVSDTAGDVLGAIASVGGFVHPTGGSDGGNNQVSREGPVSRLVAANADYVVDMLSRHLRHLDDHPGAARFFAAVLGRHTGAARRTLPLLHEPVRRALDSMGINARRKNWRHAGTFLGCLREVGDATEAEARALLEDANKAVDDIRPLHDLIEEMERVRSEHFDDEDTEEEGAAAAARMEASMRGVIDASAHSDRAKSVDIPAIIVAWNRRVRHESSLSRLVDGVLSSAAPLLESTDPRVRLAAAEVCSASLGAIAACDACSAPETAVYDTVKRLHPHDVPQTHGDNERPVRLLPRVHQLWPHLMMSLGHRLGPDILPEPFKASLELLRRCAEVSGGDFIARRMSTDAWPQLARVLKVGVKHADSESLVKRMETLYLGADGDTFFDDVRPDVDEDGLGGGKRGRETAGSAPQKTETVRRAIMKTLSDIGARERSRMALRDVAAAAVSVVAPFAVTSRSDGKSSPATAVPSPELISLARDAVKSLATVAPDAVWMALAVNATGHSGAPTPAAPRWTGRLGAGLPTLPSFRDIMPMHRVGGAITREEAEACLDLLVECGMAIRTG
;
A
#
# COMPACT_ATOMS: atom_id res chain seq x y z
N MET A 1 -64.95 13.26 28.76
CA MET A 1 -64.67 12.15 27.82
C MET A 1 -63.37 12.35 27.00
N GLY A 2 -62.31 12.95 27.57
CA GLY A 2 -61.08 13.26 26.82
C GLY A 2 -59.82 12.50 27.25
N ARG A 3 -59.92 11.53 28.17
CA ARG A 3 -58.77 10.75 28.67
C ARG A 3 -58.70 9.30 28.16
N HIS A 4 -59.75 8.80 27.49
CA HIS A 4 -59.76 7.42 26.95
C HIS A 4 -59.24 7.30 25.51
N CYS A 5 -59.17 8.39 24.74
CA CYS A 5 -58.64 8.34 23.37
C CYS A 5 -57.11 8.38 23.30
N ALA A 6 -56.43 8.93 24.31
CA ALA A 6 -54.96 8.92 24.35
C ALA A 6 -54.38 7.52 24.62
N ALA A 7 -55.07 6.70 25.43
CA ALA A 7 -54.65 5.32 25.70
C ALA A 7 -54.89 4.36 24.52
N ALA A 8 -55.93 4.61 23.71
CA ALA A 8 -56.26 3.77 22.54
C ALA A 8 -55.23 3.90 21.40
N HIS A 9 -54.52 5.02 21.30
CA HIS A 9 -53.49 5.22 20.28
C HIS A 9 -52.09 4.72 20.68
N ASN A 10 -51.85 4.41 21.95
CA ASN A 10 -50.53 3.94 22.41
C ASN A 10 -50.28 2.44 22.12
N GLY A 11 -51.34 1.65 21.91
CA GLY A 11 -51.22 0.23 21.51
C GLY A 11 -51.24 -0.03 20.00
N ALA A 12 -51.67 0.95 19.19
CA ALA A 12 -51.86 0.75 17.75
C ALA A 12 -50.54 0.59 16.98
N LEU A 13 -49.50 1.35 17.38
CA LEU A 13 -48.16 1.24 16.78
C LEU A 13 -47.54 -0.12 17.09
N ALA A 14 -47.57 -0.54 18.35
CA ALA A 14 -47.05 -1.84 18.77
C ALA A 14 -47.79 -2.99 18.08
N ALA A 15 -49.13 -2.96 18.04
CA ALA A 15 -49.92 -4.00 17.39
C ALA A 15 -49.67 -4.11 15.87
N LEU A 16 -49.46 -2.98 15.18
CA LEU A 16 -49.12 -2.99 13.75
C LEU A 16 -47.72 -3.58 13.52
N ILE A 17 -46.75 -3.20 14.35
CA ILE A 17 -45.38 -3.70 14.27
C ILE A 17 -45.35 -5.21 14.57
N ASP A 18 -46.00 -5.66 15.65
CA ASP A 18 -46.05 -7.06 16.04
C ASP A 18 -46.70 -7.91 14.94
N ALA A 19 -47.82 -7.47 14.35
CA ALA A 19 -48.50 -8.19 13.27
C ALA A 19 -47.61 -8.37 12.02
N HIS A 20 -46.82 -7.36 11.65
CA HIS A 20 -45.91 -7.46 10.52
C HIS A 20 -44.60 -8.18 10.85
N LEU A 21 -44.15 -8.18 12.11
CA LEU A 21 -43.03 -9.00 12.55
C LEU A 21 -43.41 -10.49 12.55
N ASP A 22 -44.60 -10.85 13.01
CA ASP A 22 -45.07 -12.23 12.97
C ASP A 22 -45.23 -12.71 11.52
N ALA A 23 -45.81 -11.90 10.64
CA ALA A 23 -45.89 -12.24 9.21
C ALA A 23 -44.52 -12.33 8.51
N LEU A 24 -43.54 -11.53 8.94
CA LEU A 24 -42.15 -11.64 8.48
C LEU A 24 -41.54 -12.97 8.94
N ARG A 25 -41.71 -13.34 10.21
CA ARG A 25 -41.23 -14.62 10.76
C ARG A 25 -41.84 -15.81 10.02
N ASP A 26 -43.15 -15.79 9.77
CA ASP A 26 -43.83 -16.83 8.99
C ASP A 26 -43.21 -16.96 7.58
N SER A 27 -42.96 -15.82 6.91
CA SER A 27 -42.32 -15.80 5.58
C SER A 27 -40.87 -16.33 5.61
N LEU A 28 -40.14 -16.17 6.73
CA LEU A 28 -38.79 -16.70 6.93
C LEU A 28 -38.80 -18.19 7.32
N GLU A 29 -39.85 -18.68 7.97
CA GLU A 29 -40.03 -20.11 8.24
C GLU A 29 -40.30 -20.89 6.95
N ASP A 30 -41.08 -20.32 6.03
CA ASP A 30 -41.29 -20.88 4.68
C ASP A 30 -39.97 -21.10 3.93
N ALA A 31 -38.98 -20.20 4.12
CA ALA A 31 -37.64 -20.33 3.54
C ALA A 31 -36.87 -21.59 4.00
N ARG A 32 -37.22 -22.15 5.18
CA ARG A 32 -36.61 -23.37 5.73
C ARG A 32 -37.27 -24.64 5.20
N SER A 33 -38.45 -24.54 4.61
CA SER A 33 -39.15 -25.69 4.05
C SER A 33 -38.50 -26.11 2.71
N GLU A 34 -38.07 -27.37 2.60
CA GLU A 34 -37.34 -27.91 1.43
C GLU A 34 -38.17 -27.97 0.14
N HIS A 35 -39.43 -27.52 0.16
CA HIS A 35 -40.41 -27.78 -0.89
C HIS A 35 -40.65 -26.63 -1.86
N ASP A 36 -40.19 -25.41 -1.58
CA ASP A 36 -40.46 -24.27 -2.46
C ASP A 36 -39.19 -23.72 -3.14
N VAL A 37 -39.05 -24.05 -4.43
CA VAL A 37 -38.00 -23.52 -5.32
C VAL A 37 -38.34 -22.08 -5.76
N SER A 38 -39.47 -21.54 -5.33
CA SER A 38 -40.01 -20.25 -5.76
C SER A 38 -39.47 -19.08 -4.92
N SER A 39 -39.09 -17.97 -5.58
CA SER A 39 -38.62 -16.74 -4.91
C SER A 39 -39.74 -15.90 -4.25
N LEU A 40 -40.89 -16.52 -3.98
CA LEU A 40 -42.11 -15.85 -3.53
C LEU A 40 -42.01 -15.40 -2.07
N TRP A 41 -41.38 -16.20 -1.21
CA TRP A 41 -41.24 -15.85 0.20
C TRP A 41 -40.35 -14.62 0.41
N GLN A 42 -39.28 -14.44 -0.39
CA GLN A 42 -38.44 -13.22 -0.31
C GLN A 42 -39.25 -11.96 -0.63
N ARG A 43 -40.15 -12.04 -1.62
CA ARG A 43 -40.99 -10.90 -2.02
C ARG A 43 -42.04 -10.57 -0.95
N SER A 44 -42.62 -11.61 -0.33
CA SER A 44 -43.50 -11.46 0.84
C SER A 44 -42.77 -10.78 2.00
N ALA A 45 -41.58 -11.28 2.36
CA ALA A 45 -40.72 -10.70 3.39
C ALA A 45 -40.36 -9.24 3.09
N CYS A 46 -39.99 -8.92 1.84
CA CYS A 46 -39.69 -7.55 1.42
C CYS A 46 -40.87 -6.60 1.67
N ALA A 47 -42.11 -7.04 1.36
CA ALA A 47 -43.29 -6.21 1.59
C ALA A 47 -43.49 -5.90 3.09
N HIS A 48 -43.29 -6.87 3.97
CA HIS A 48 -43.37 -6.66 5.41
C HIS A 48 -42.26 -5.75 5.94
N VAL A 49 -41.02 -5.91 5.46
CA VAL A 49 -39.91 -5.02 5.82
C VAL A 49 -40.19 -3.57 5.39
N ILE A 50 -40.73 -3.35 4.20
CA ILE A 50 -41.10 -2.01 3.73
C ILE A 50 -42.14 -1.37 4.66
N VAL A 51 -43.21 -2.09 5.00
CA VAL A 51 -44.26 -1.56 5.89
C VAL A 51 -43.70 -1.23 7.28
N LEU A 52 -42.86 -2.09 7.84
CA LEU A 52 -42.19 -1.86 9.11
C LEU A 52 -41.28 -0.62 9.07
N ASN A 53 -40.48 -0.46 8.00
CA ASN A 53 -39.62 0.70 7.79
C ASN A 53 -40.41 2.00 7.74
N GLU A 54 -41.48 2.06 6.94
CA GLU A 54 -42.33 3.27 6.86
C GLU A 54 -43.03 3.57 8.19
N THR A 55 -43.49 2.53 8.89
CA THR A 55 -44.14 2.67 10.20
C THR A 55 -43.20 3.27 11.24
N ILE A 56 -41.96 2.77 11.33
CA ILE A 56 -40.95 3.30 12.26
C ILE A 56 -40.55 4.72 11.88
N ARG A 57 -40.37 5.00 10.58
CA ARG A 57 -40.02 6.34 10.09
C ARG A 57 -41.10 7.35 10.49
N GLY A 58 -42.37 7.05 10.22
CA GLY A 58 -43.50 7.88 10.63
C GLY A 58 -43.59 8.06 12.15
N ALA A 59 -43.36 6.98 12.93
CA ALA A 59 -43.34 7.07 14.39
C ALA A 59 -42.20 7.93 14.95
N GLY A 60 -41.07 8.05 14.23
CA GLY A 60 -39.95 8.94 14.58
C GLY A 60 -40.24 10.41 14.33
N GLU A 61 -41.09 10.74 13.35
CA GLU A 61 -41.49 12.12 13.02
C GLU A 61 -42.57 12.66 13.96
N VAL A 62 -43.40 11.78 14.55
CA VAL A 62 -44.57 12.14 15.35
C VAL A 62 -44.22 12.27 16.86
N GLU A 63 -43.94 13.50 17.27
CA GLU A 63 -43.77 14.02 18.66
C GLU A 63 -42.69 13.38 19.58
N PRO A 64 -41.87 14.22 20.27
CA PRO A 64 -40.80 13.76 21.18
C PRO A 64 -41.30 12.99 22.43
N LYS A 65 -42.61 13.00 22.72
CA LYS A 65 -43.21 12.36 23.91
C LYS A 65 -43.36 10.84 23.78
N ARG A 66 -43.37 10.29 22.56
CA ARG A 66 -43.51 8.84 22.30
C ARG A 66 -42.19 8.12 22.06
N LYS A 67 -41.05 8.81 22.26
CA LYS A 67 -39.71 8.29 21.99
C LYS A 67 -39.42 6.96 22.71
N ALA A 68 -39.96 6.75 23.91
CA ALA A 68 -39.78 5.49 24.65
C ALA A 68 -40.56 4.31 24.02
N GLU A 69 -41.79 4.55 23.54
CA GLU A 69 -42.61 3.55 22.86
C GLU A 69 -41.99 3.18 21.50
N THR A 70 -41.54 4.19 20.73
CA THR A 70 -40.81 3.98 19.47
C THR A 70 -39.54 3.17 19.68
N VAL A 71 -38.72 3.50 20.70
CA VAL A 71 -37.49 2.75 21.03
C VAL A 71 -37.79 1.30 21.41
N ALA A 72 -38.87 1.05 22.16
CA ALA A 72 -39.25 -0.31 22.53
C ALA A 72 -39.65 -1.15 21.30
N ALA A 73 -40.50 -0.60 20.44
CA ALA A 73 -40.95 -1.28 19.23
C ALA A 73 -39.81 -1.48 18.21
N SER A 74 -38.95 -0.48 18.03
CA SER A 74 -37.79 -0.56 17.14
C SER A 74 -36.76 -1.62 17.56
N ARG A 75 -36.70 -1.99 18.85
CA ARG A 75 -35.79 -3.06 19.31
C ARG A 75 -36.20 -4.43 18.77
N GLY A 76 -37.49 -4.74 18.76
CA GLY A 76 -38.00 -6.01 18.21
C GLY A 76 -37.72 -6.11 16.71
N VAL A 77 -37.98 -5.02 15.98
CA VAL A 77 -37.68 -4.94 14.54
C VAL A 77 -36.19 -5.06 14.25
N LEU A 78 -35.34 -4.39 15.03
CA LEU A 78 -33.89 -4.47 14.88
C LEU A 78 -33.37 -5.90 15.09
N GLN A 79 -33.92 -6.64 16.06
CA GLN A 79 -33.54 -8.02 16.32
C GLN A 79 -33.90 -8.94 15.14
N GLU A 80 -35.08 -8.77 14.54
CA GLU A 80 -35.49 -9.56 13.37
C GLU A 80 -34.69 -9.19 12.12
N TYR A 81 -34.37 -7.91 11.90
CA TYR A 81 -33.57 -7.49 10.74
C TYR A 81 -32.13 -8.01 10.80
N LEU A 82 -31.54 -8.07 11.99
CA LEU A 82 -30.19 -8.60 12.22
C LEU A 82 -30.17 -10.11 12.49
N SER A 83 -31.29 -10.80 12.31
CA SER A 83 -31.38 -12.26 12.42
C SER A 83 -30.57 -12.95 11.32
N ARG A 84 -30.08 -14.17 11.58
CA ARG A 84 -29.28 -14.91 10.60
C ARG A 84 -30.09 -15.26 9.35
N GLU A 85 -31.38 -15.44 9.52
CA GLU A 85 -32.37 -15.77 8.50
C GLU A 85 -32.46 -14.71 7.41
N VAL A 86 -32.27 -13.44 7.78
CA VAL A 86 -32.26 -12.30 6.85
C VAL A 86 -30.83 -11.95 6.44
N TRP A 87 -29.91 -11.92 7.41
CA TRP A 87 -28.58 -11.33 7.22
C TRP A 87 -27.57 -12.29 6.58
N ASP A 88 -27.72 -13.61 6.71
CA ASP A 88 -26.78 -14.60 6.16
C ASP A 88 -27.23 -15.17 4.79
N LEU A 89 -28.23 -14.56 4.15
CA LEU A 89 -28.67 -14.96 2.82
C LEU A 89 -27.56 -14.77 1.78
N PRO A 90 -27.35 -15.73 0.85
CA PRO A 90 -26.35 -15.59 -0.21
C PRO A 90 -26.77 -14.50 -1.19
N THR A 91 -25.88 -13.55 -1.44
CA THR A 91 -26.08 -12.42 -2.37
C THR A 91 -25.21 -12.58 -3.63
N SER A 92 -24.16 -13.41 -3.55
CA SER A 92 -23.32 -13.79 -4.69
C SER A 92 -23.07 -15.30 -4.73
N PHE A 93 -22.68 -15.80 -5.90
CA PHE A 93 -22.18 -17.17 -6.04
C PHE A 93 -20.89 -17.42 -5.25
N ASP A 94 -20.13 -16.37 -4.94
CA ASP A 94 -18.91 -16.46 -4.12
C ASP A 94 -19.20 -16.84 -2.67
N ASP A 95 -20.46 -16.71 -2.22
CA ASP A 95 -20.90 -17.02 -0.85
C ASP A 95 -21.28 -18.49 -0.68
N ILE A 96 -21.40 -19.22 -1.79
CA ILE A 96 -21.90 -20.60 -1.79
C ILE A 96 -20.71 -21.56 -1.66
N PRO A 97 -20.64 -22.39 -0.60
CA PRO A 97 -19.64 -23.44 -0.51
C PRO A 97 -19.75 -24.41 -1.71
N PRO A 98 -18.63 -24.87 -2.26
CA PRO A 98 -18.62 -25.71 -3.47
C PRO A 98 -19.45 -26.99 -3.31
N ASP A 99 -19.52 -27.56 -2.10
CA ASP A 99 -20.28 -28.78 -1.80
C ASP A 99 -21.81 -28.56 -1.81
N ILE A 100 -22.27 -27.34 -1.52
CA ILE A 100 -23.70 -27.00 -1.45
C ILE A 100 -24.24 -26.63 -2.84
N SER A 101 -23.39 -26.06 -3.70
CA SER A 101 -23.76 -25.67 -5.07
C SER A 101 -24.21 -26.83 -5.96
N LEU A 102 -23.82 -28.07 -5.62
CA LEU A 102 -24.16 -29.29 -6.36
C LEU A 102 -25.39 -30.03 -5.77
N ALA A 103 -25.69 -29.83 -4.49
CA ALA A 103 -26.75 -30.55 -3.78
C ALA A 103 -28.10 -29.82 -3.77
N ARG A 104 -28.11 -28.48 -3.71
CA ARG A 104 -29.35 -27.67 -3.79
C ARG A 104 -29.58 -27.28 -5.24
N GLY A 105 -30.54 -27.92 -5.90
CA GLY A 105 -30.95 -27.59 -7.26
C GLY A 105 -31.12 -26.09 -7.49
N GLY A 106 -30.10 -25.47 -8.10
CA GLY A 106 -30.12 -24.18 -8.78
C GLY A 106 -30.51 -22.95 -7.96
N LEU A 107 -29.60 -22.41 -7.15
CA LEU A 107 -29.65 -20.98 -6.81
C LEU A 107 -29.59 -20.16 -8.12
N THR A 108 -30.69 -19.49 -8.45
CA THR A 108 -30.78 -18.66 -9.66
C THR A 108 -30.26 -17.26 -9.39
N LEU A 109 -29.82 -16.56 -10.45
CA LEU A 109 -29.52 -15.13 -10.37
C LEU A 109 -30.71 -14.30 -9.85
N ALA A 110 -31.94 -14.72 -10.15
CA ALA A 110 -33.15 -14.05 -9.65
C ALA A 110 -33.28 -14.22 -8.13
N THR A 111 -32.97 -15.40 -7.59
CA THR A 111 -32.96 -15.67 -6.15
C THR A 111 -31.88 -14.83 -5.44
N LEU A 112 -30.66 -14.76 -5.98
CA LEU A 112 -29.59 -13.92 -5.41
C LEU A 112 -29.98 -12.44 -5.41
N ARG A 113 -30.64 -11.96 -6.47
CA ARG A 113 -31.14 -10.59 -6.54
C ARG A 113 -32.25 -10.31 -5.52
N ASP A 114 -33.20 -11.23 -5.36
CA ASP A 114 -34.30 -11.10 -4.40
C ASP A 114 -33.75 -11.17 -2.95
N ASN A 115 -32.71 -11.99 -2.68
CA ASN A 115 -31.98 -12.01 -1.40
C ASN A 115 -31.23 -10.69 -1.13
N ALA A 116 -30.54 -10.15 -2.14
CA ALA A 116 -29.84 -8.87 -2.03
C ALA A 116 -30.82 -7.73 -1.74
N LEU A 117 -31.99 -7.71 -2.39
CA LEU A 117 -33.04 -6.73 -2.13
C LEU A 117 -33.55 -6.80 -0.68
N LEU A 118 -33.86 -8.00 -0.18
CA LEU A 118 -34.30 -8.19 1.20
C LEU A 118 -33.24 -7.71 2.20
N THR A 119 -31.97 -8.04 1.94
CA THR A 119 -30.82 -7.60 2.75
C THR A 119 -30.69 -6.08 2.74
N CYS A 120 -30.81 -5.42 1.58
CA CYS A 120 -30.78 -3.97 1.45
C CYS A 120 -31.91 -3.32 2.26
N LEU A 121 -33.14 -3.80 2.13
CA LEU A 121 -34.31 -3.25 2.84
C LEU A 121 -34.17 -3.39 4.37
N ALA A 122 -33.65 -4.53 4.83
CA ALA A 122 -33.36 -4.74 6.24
C ALA A 122 -32.26 -3.79 6.74
N ALA A 123 -31.17 -3.63 5.98
CA ALA A 123 -30.09 -2.70 6.30
C ALA A 123 -30.57 -1.24 6.33
N GLU A 124 -31.35 -0.79 5.35
CA GLU A 124 -32.02 0.51 5.36
C GLU A 124 -32.88 0.69 6.61
N GLY A 125 -33.61 -0.37 6.97
CA GLY A 125 -34.42 -0.42 8.18
C GLY A 125 -33.64 -0.22 9.48
N VAL A 126 -32.41 -0.77 9.57
CA VAL A 126 -31.49 -0.48 10.67
C VAL A 126 -31.15 1.02 10.74
N GLY A 127 -30.93 1.66 9.58
CA GLY A 127 -30.73 3.11 9.47
C GLY A 127 -31.96 3.91 9.89
N VAL A 128 -33.16 3.47 9.50
CA VAL A 128 -34.44 4.09 9.91
C VAL A 128 -34.64 4.00 11.41
N VAL A 129 -34.36 2.83 12.02
CA VAL A 129 -34.39 2.65 13.48
C VAL A 129 -33.45 3.65 14.17
N ALA A 130 -32.23 3.81 13.67
CA ALA A 130 -31.28 4.78 14.21
C ALA A 130 -31.85 6.21 14.16
N GLN A 131 -32.36 6.63 13.00
CA GLN A 131 -32.94 7.96 12.79
C GLN A 131 -34.14 8.22 13.70
N ALA A 132 -35.10 7.28 13.78
CA ALA A 132 -36.32 7.43 14.57
C ALA A 132 -36.04 7.47 16.09
N CYS A 133 -35.06 6.69 16.57
CA CYS A 133 -34.72 6.63 17.99
C CYS A 133 -33.74 7.76 18.43
N GLY A 134 -32.96 8.29 17.49
CA GLY A 134 -32.06 9.42 17.68
C GLY A 134 -30.74 9.11 18.42
N ALA A 135 -29.93 10.16 18.59
CA ALA A 135 -28.52 10.07 18.98
C ALA A 135 -28.25 9.37 20.32
N ASP A 136 -29.12 9.52 21.33
CA ASP A 136 -28.92 8.90 22.65
C ASP A 136 -29.07 7.38 22.58
N PHE A 137 -30.02 6.88 21.80
CA PHE A 137 -30.20 5.45 21.58
C PHE A 137 -29.02 4.85 20.81
N VAL A 138 -28.52 5.57 19.80
CA VAL A 138 -27.36 5.16 19.01
C VAL A 138 -26.09 5.12 19.88
N ARG A 139 -25.79 6.20 20.62
CA ARG A 139 -24.51 6.33 21.35
C ARG A 139 -24.48 5.64 22.71
N ARG A 140 -25.57 5.74 23.47
CA ARG A 140 -25.62 5.27 24.87
C ARG A 140 -26.48 4.02 25.04
N GLY A 141 -27.28 3.66 24.03
CA GLY A 141 -28.06 2.43 24.00
C GLY A 141 -27.25 1.23 23.51
N ALA A 142 -27.92 0.08 23.41
CA ALA A 142 -27.34 -1.17 22.92
C ALA A 142 -27.31 -1.27 21.37
N PHE A 143 -27.62 -0.18 20.65
CA PHE A 143 -27.75 -0.18 19.20
C PHE A 143 -26.43 -0.49 18.48
N LEU A 144 -25.38 0.30 18.74
CA LEU A 144 -24.10 0.15 18.04
C LEU A 144 -23.41 -1.20 18.27
N PRO A 145 -23.38 -1.77 19.49
CA PRO A 145 -22.86 -3.12 19.70
C PRO A 145 -23.60 -4.21 18.91
N GLN A 146 -24.88 -4.01 18.61
CA GLN A 146 -25.69 -4.96 17.85
C GLN A 146 -25.57 -4.75 16.33
N ALA A 147 -25.65 -3.50 15.87
CA ALA A 147 -25.79 -3.18 14.45
C ALA A 147 -24.47 -2.90 13.71
N LEU A 148 -23.44 -2.40 14.40
CA LEU A 148 -22.23 -1.90 13.72
C LEU A 148 -21.45 -3.01 13.01
N CYS A 149 -21.12 -4.09 13.70
CA CYS A 149 -20.34 -5.19 13.11
C CYS A 149 -21.09 -5.89 11.96
N PRO A 150 -22.40 -6.21 12.08
CA PRO A 150 -23.17 -6.76 10.96
C PRO A 150 -23.24 -5.84 9.73
N LEU A 151 -23.40 -4.52 9.92
CA LEU A 151 -23.39 -3.55 8.83
C LEU A 151 -22.01 -3.44 8.17
N LEU A 152 -20.93 -3.46 8.96
CA LEU A 152 -19.56 -3.49 8.44
C LEU A 152 -19.27 -4.78 7.67
N GLN A 153 -19.86 -5.92 8.04
CA GLN A 153 -19.76 -7.15 7.23
C GLN A 153 -20.45 -6.98 5.89
N LYS A 154 -21.66 -6.37 5.86
CA LYS A 154 -22.39 -6.08 4.62
C LYS A 154 -21.75 -5.00 3.76
N LEU A 155 -20.98 -4.09 4.35
CA LEU A 155 -20.14 -3.18 3.60
C LEU A 155 -19.09 -3.93 2.76
N GLY A 156 -18.66 -5.12 3.20
CA GLY A 156 -17.75 -6.00 2.45
C GLY A 156 -18.46 -7.01 1.52
N ASP A 157 -19.77 -6.88 1.32
CA ASP A 157 -20.56 -7.82 0.51
C ASP A 157 -20.17 -7.76 -0.98
N PRO A 158 -20.08 -8.90 -1.68
CA PRO A 158 -19.75 -8.93 -3.11
C PRO A 158 -20.82 -8.27 -4.00
N ALA A 159 -22.09 -8.20 -3.55
CA ALA A 159 -23.13 -7.50 -4.28
C ALA A 159 -23.00 -5.99 -4.04
N ALA A 160 -22.64 -5.24 -5.09
CA ALA A 160 -22.43 -3.78 -5.01
C ALA A 160 -23.64 -3.05 -4.40
N THR A 161 -24.86 -3.44 -4.74
CA THR A 161 -26.07 -2.84 -4.16
C THR A 161 -26.12 -2.98 -2.64
N VAL A 162 -25.70 -4.12 -2.09
CA VAL A 162 -25.68 -4.39 -0.64
C VAL A 162 -24.56 -3.60 0.02
N SER A 163 -23.36 -3.62 -0.56
CA SER A 163 -22.21 -2.86 -0.08
C SER A 163 -22.49 -1.35 -0.05
N ASP A 164 -23.05 -0.80 -1.13
CA ASP A 164 -23.41 0.62 -1.25
C ASP A 164 -24.48 1.00 -0.22
N THR A 165 -25.54 0.19 -0.10
CA THR A 165 -26.61 0.41 0.90
C THR A 165 -26.06 0.40 2.32
N ALA A 166 -25.18 -0.55 2.65
CA ALA A 166 -24.54 -0.61 3.96
C ALA A 166 -23.67 0.63 4.22
N GLY A 167 -22.96 1.12 3.20
CA GLY A 167 -22.18 2.36 3.26
C GLY A 167 -23.05 3.59 3.56
N ASP A 168 -24.16 3.75 2.86
CA ASP A 168 -25.11 4.84 3.06
C ASP A 168 -25.76 4.80 4.45
N VAL A 169 -26.17 3.62 4.90
CA VAL A 169 -26.74 3.39 6.24
C VAL A 169 -25.72 3.70 7.33
N LEU A 170 -24.46 3.25 7.19
CA LEU A 170 -23.39 3.60 8.12
C LEU A 170 -23.13 5.11 8.15
N GLY A 171 -23.21 5.79 7.01
CA GLY A 171 -23.14 7.25 6.90
C GLY A 171 -24.27 7.95 7.66
N ALA A 172 -25.51 7.45 7.51
CA ALA A 172 -26.67 7.95 8.22
C ALA A 172 -26.59 7.70 9.74
N ILE A 173 -26.15 6.52 10.18
CA ILE A 173 -25.92 6.22 11.60
C ILE A 173 -24.84 7.14 12.17
N ALA A 174 -23.77 7.38 11.41
CA ALA A 174 -22.70 8.28 11.82
C ALA A 174 -23.21 9.72 11.99
N SER A 175 -24.10 10.19 11.10
CA SER A 175 -24.70 11.53 11.23
C SER A 175 -25.63 11.64 12.44
N VAL A 176 -26.53 10.66 12.63
CA VAL A 176 -27.45 10.62 13.78
C VAL A 176 -26.67 10.50 15.11
N GLY A 177 -25.63 9.68 15.14
CA GLY A 177 -24.76 9.52 16.32
C GLY A 177 -23.86 10.72 16.61
N GLY A 178 -23.84 11.75 15.75
CA GLY A 178 -23.00 12.93 15.92
C GLY A 178 -21.51 12.66 15.68
N PHE A 179 -21.19 11.69 14.83
CA PHE A 179 -19.82 11.39 14.39
C PHE A 179 -19.42 12.22 13.16
N VAL A 180 -20.22 13.20 12.74
CA VAL A 180 -19.96 14.15 11.65
C VAL A 180 -19.40 15.46 12.23
N HIS A 181 -18.40 16.09 11.61
CA HIS A 181 -17.94 17.41 12.01
C HIS A 181 -18.96 18.50 11.66
N PRO A 182 -19.11 19.55 12.49
CA PRO A 182 -19.69 20.80 12.03
C PRO A 182 -18.69 21.45 11.05
N THR A 183 -18.92 21.30 9.75
CA THR A 183 -18.22 22.08 8.73
C THR A 183 -18.73 23.52 8.80
N GLY A 184 -18.04 24.39 9.55
CA GLY A 184 -18.44 25.79 9.67
C GLY A 184 -17.74 26.55 10.80
N GLY A 185 -16.41 26.56 10.80
CA GLY A 185 -15.60 27.46 11.62
C GLY A 185 -14.38 27.87 10.82
N SER A 186 -14.32 29.13 10.43
CA SER A 186 -13.19 29.76 9.75
C SER A 186 -11.98 29.83 10.68
N ASP A 187 -11.25 28.73 10.83
CA ASP A 187 -9.87 28.79 11.30
C ASP A 187 -8.96 28.54 10.10
N GLY A 188 -8.44 29.64 9.58
CA GLY A 188 -7.39 29.63 8.58
C GLY A 188 -6.11 29.10 9.19
N GLY A 189 -5.60 28.01 8.62
CA GLY A 189 -4.27 27.49 8.95
C GLY A 189 -4.12 26.01 8.62
N ASN A 190 -3.40 25.73 7.53
CA ASN A 190 -2.80 24.44 7.15
C ASN A 190 -3.76 23.36 6.63
N ASN A 191 -3.96 23.46 5.32
CA ASN A 191 -4.75 22.56 4.48
C ASN A 191 -3.97 21.26 4.19
N GLN A 192 -3.83 20.36 5.16
CA GLN A 192 -3.45 18.96 4.90
C GLN A 192 -3.87 17.96 6.00
N VAL A 193 -4.98 18.21 6.71
CA VAL A 193 -5.53 17.26 7.68
C VAL A 193 -6.74 16.55 7.07
N SER A 194 -6.49 15.32 6.60
CA SER A 194 -7.42 14.20 6.50
C SER A 194 -8.86 14.49 6.04
N ARG A 195 -9.15 14.18 4.78
CA ARG A 195 -10.50 13.99 4.20
C ARG A 195 -11.16 12.73 4.78
N GLU A 196 -11.23 12.61 6.11
CA GLU A 196 -11.77 11.45 6.82
C GLU A 196 -13.29 11.49 6.85
N GLY A 197 -13.91 10.43 6.33
CA GLY A 197 -15.36 10.27 6.27
C GLY A 197 -15.98 10.03 7.66
N PRO A 198 -17.29 10.28 7.81
CA PRO A 198 -18.00 10.06 9.07
C PRO A 198 -18.01 8.59 9.53
N VAL A 199 -17.97 7.65 8.58
CA VAL A 199 -17.87 6.21 8.87
C VAL A 199 -16.52 5.85 9.52
N SER A 200 -15.41 6.47 9.09
CA SER A 200 -14.09 6.31 9.73
C SER A 200 -14.14 6.65 11.22
N ARG A 201 -14.77 7.78 11.57
CA ARG A 201 -14.90 8.22 12.97
C ARG A 201 -15.81 7.31 13.78
N LEU A 202 -16.91 6.84 13.18
CA LEU A 202 -17.81 5.89 13.81
C LEU A 202 -17.08 4.59 14.16
N VAL A 203 -16.32 4.03 13.23
CA VAL A 203 -15.52 2.81 13.45
C VAL A 203 -14.44 3.06 14.50
N ALA A 204 -13.69 4.15 14.39
CA ALA A 204 -12.61 4.47 15.32
C ALA A 204 -13.10 4.68 16.76
N ALA A 205 -14.26 5.34 16.94
CA ALA A 205 -14.86 5.55 18.26
C ALA A 205 -15.36 4.25 18.92
N ASN A 206 -15.51 3.18 18.13
CA ASN A 206 -16.03 1.89 18.55
C ASN A 206 -15.01 0.75 18.30
N ALA A 207 -13.74 1.10 18.16
CA ALA A 207 -12.72 0.18 17.67
C ALA A 207 -12.51 -1.03 18.59
N ASP A 208 -12.69 -0.89 19.90
CA ASP A 208 -12.44 -1.96 20.89
C ASP A 208 -13.20 -3.26 20.56
N TYR A 209 -14.51 -3.17 20.37
CA TYR A 209 -15.33 -4.35 20.09
C TYR A 209 -15.36 -4.70 18.59
N VAL A 210 -15.12 -3.74 17.68
CA VAL A 210 -14.97 -4.03 16.24
C VAL A 210 -13.72 -4.87 16.00
N VAL A 211 -12.60 -4.48 16.61
CA VAL A 211 -11.32 -5.18 16.50
C VAL A 211 -11.35 -6.53 17.23
N ASP A 212 -12.00 -6.60 18.41
CA ASP A 212 -12.20 -7.87 19.11
C ASP A 212 -13.04 -8.85 18.27
N MET A 213 -14.14 -8.41 17.68
CA MET A 213 -14.95 -9.24 16.76
C MET A 213 -14.11 -9.71 15.56
N LEU A 214 -13.33 -8.81 14.97
CA LEU A 214 -12.46 -9.11 13.84
C LEU A 214 -11.40 -10.17 14.20
N SER A 215 -10.78 -10.04 15.37
CA SER A 215 -9.79 -10.98 15.90
C SER A 215 -10.39 -12.37 16.14
N ARG A 216 -11.64 -12.45 16.61
CA ARG A 216 -12.37 -13.72 16.81
C ARG A 216 -12.69 -14.39 15.48
N HIS A 217 -13.24 -13.65 14.51
CA HIS A 217 -13.57 -14.21 13.20
C HIS A 217 -12.31 -14.69 12.46
N LEU A 218 -11.20 -13.95 12.54
CA LEU A 218 -9.93 -14.38 11.91
C LEU A 218 -9.29 -15.59 12.58
N ARG A 219 -9.55 -15.82 13.88
CA ARG A 219 -9.08 -17.01 14.59
C ARG A 219 -9.80 -18.28 14.12
N HIS A 220 -11.05 -18.14 13.70
CA HIS A 220 -11.93 -19.22 13.26
C HIS A 220 -12.40 -18.96 11.82
N LEU A 221 -11.46 -18.75 10.91
CA LEU A 221 -11.77 -18.42 9.50
C LEU A 221 -12.64 -19.48 8.83
N ASP A 222 -12.51 -20.75 9.24
CA ASP A 222 -13.35 -21.85 8.76
C ASP A 222 -14.83 -21.69 9.14
N ASP A 223 -15.10 -21.16 10.34
CA ASP A 223 -16.46 -20.91 10.84
C ASP A 223 -17.02 -19.57 10.33
N HIS A 224 -16.13 -18.69 9.86
CA HIS A 224 -16.45 -17.33 9.41
C HIS A 224 -15.77 -17.01 8.06
N PRO A 225 -16.23 -17.59 6.94
CA PRO A 225 -15.64 -17.34 5.61
C PRO A 225 -15.73 -15.86 5.19
N GLY A 226 -16.71 -15.11 5.74
CA GLY A 226 -16.84 -13.66 5.55
C GLY A 226 -15.80 -12.82 6.29
N ALA A 227 -14.95 -13.39 7.16
CA ALA A 227 -13.99 -12.64 7.97
C ALA A 227 -13.00 -11.85 7.13
N ALA A 228 -12.54 -12.38 5.99
CA ALA A 228 -11.67 -11.67 5.07
C ALA A 228 -12.34 -10.41 4.49
N ARG A 229 -13.64 -10.50 4.18
CA ARG A 229 -14.43 -9.36 3.68
C ARG A 229 -14.72 -8.35 4.76
N PHE A 230 -15.02 -8.81 5.97
CA PHE A 230 -15.16 -7.96 7.15
C PHE A 230 -13.86 -7.19 7.44
N PHE A 231 -12.71 -7.87 7.34
CA PHE A 231 -11.38 -7.24 7.42
C PHE A 231 -11.21 -6.15 6.35
N ALA A 232 -11.60 -6.44 5.10
CA ALA A 232 -11.56 -5.47 4.01
C ALA A 232 -12.54 -4.30 4.16
N ALA A 233 -13.71 -4.52 4.73
CA ALA A 233 -14.64 -3.44 4.99
C ALA A 233 -14.12 -2.50 6.08
N VAL A 234 -13.61 -3.06 7.19
CA VAL A 234 -13.11 -2.27 8.33
C VAL A 234 -11.81 -1.54 8.00
N LEU A 235 -10.90 -2.21 7.29
CA LEU A 235 -9.54 -1.68 7.05
C LEU A 235 -9.31 -1.22 5.62
N GLY A 236 -10.24 -1.45 4.70
CA GLY A 236 -10.11 -1.01 3.32
C GLY A 236 -10.44 0.46 3.12
N ARG A 237 -10.26 0.89 1.87
CA ARG A 237 -10.41 2.29 1.44
C ARG A 237 -11.81 2.88 1.64
N HIS A 238 -12.84 2.03 1.72
CA HIS A 238 -14.22 2.46 1.83
C HIS A 238 -14.54 3.13 3.16
N THR A 239 -13.96 2.64 4.26
CA THR A 239 -14.17 3.25 5.59
C THR A 239 -13.10 4.28 5.91
N GLY A 240 -11.85 4.08 5.45
CA GLY A 240 -10.72 4.91 5.83
C GLY A 240 -10.44 4.89 7.34
N ALA A 241 -10.85 3.83 8.04
CA ALA A 241 -10.70 3.70 9.48
C ALA A 241 -9.31 3.17 9.90
N ALA A 242 -8.59 2.52 8.96
CA ALA A 242 -7.32 1.85 9.22
C ALA A 242 -6.32 2.70 10.01
N ARG A 243 -6.13 3.97 9.62
CA ARG A 243 -5.17 4.88 10.27
C ARG A 243 -5.46 5.09 11.76
N ARG A 244 -6.73 5.28 12.15
CA ARG A 244 -7.12 5.54 13.54
C ARG A 244 -7.15 4.28 14.39
N THR A 245 -7.28 3.12 13.76
CA THR A 245 -7.33 1.83 14.46
C THR A 245 -5.96 1.16 14.56
N LEU A 246 -4.91 1.66 13.88
CA LEU A 246 -3.53 1.11 13.88
C LEU A 246 -3.05 0.55 15.23
N PRO A 247 -3.20 1.25 16.37
CA PRO A 247 -2.72 0.74 17.66
C PRO A 247 -3.33 -0.61 18.08
N LEU A 248 -4.52 -0.92 17.57
CA LEU A 248 -5.29 -2.12 17.91
C LEU A 248 -5.13 -3.24 16.86
N LEU A 249 -4.48 -2.98 15.72
CA LEU A 249 -4.45 -3.92 14.59
C LEU A 249 -3.40 -5.03 14.68
N HIS A 250 -2.51 -5.00 15.67
CA HIS A 250 -1.45 -6.01 15.82
C HIS A 250 -1.97 -7.45 15.80
N GLU A 251 -2.97 -7.77 16.62
CA GLU A 251 -3.52 -9.13 16.68
C GLU A 251 -4.31 -9.49 15.41
N PRO A 252 -5.27 -8.68 14.90
CA PRO A 252 -5.94 -8.96 13.64
C PRO A 252 -5.00 -9.16 12.45
N VAL A 253 -3.99 -8.29 12.30
CA VAL A 253 -3.00 -8.40 11.23
C VAL A 253 -2.21 -9.69 11.39
N ARG A 254 -1.71 -9.99 12.59
CA ARG A 254 -0.99 -11.25 12.86
C ARG A 254 -1.82 -12.48 12.47
N ARG A 255 -3.11 -12.51 12.81
CA ARG A 255 -4.01 -13.61 12.43
C ARG A 255 -4.23 -13.70 10.92
N ALA A 256 -4.39 -12.56 10.24
CA ALA A 256 -4.47 -12.54 8.78
C ALA A 256 -3.17 -13.08 8.15
N LEU A 257 -2.00 -12.72 8.68
CA LEU A 257 -0.70 -13.24 8.23
C LEU A 257 -0.57 -14.75 8.47
N ASP A 258 -0.97 -15.25 9.63
CA ASP A 258 -0.97 -16.70 9.94
C ASP A 258 -1.83 -17.48 8.93
N SER A 259 -2.98 -16.92 8.53
CA SER A 259 -3.88 -17.53 7.53
C SER A 259 -3.27 -17.63 6.12
N MET A 260 -2.29 -16.77 5.82
CA MET A 260 -1.52 -16.75 4.57
C MET A 260 -0.16 -17.44 4.68
N GLY A 261 0.18 -17.97 5.86
CA GLY A 261 1.41 -18.73 6.06
C GLY A 261 1.50 -19.97 5.15
N ILE A 262 2.71 -20.51 5.00
CA ILE A 262 3.02 -21.60 4.05
C ILE A 262 2.07 -22.80 4.18
N ASN A 263 1.65 -23.12 5.41
CA ASN A 263 0.78 -24.25 5.72
C ASN A 263 -0.71 -23.95 5.48
N ALA A 264 -1.15 -22.71 5.69
CA ALA A 264 -2.56 -22.32 5.63
C ALA A 264 -2.97 -21.75 4.26
N ARG A 265 -2.03 -21.19 3.49
CA ARG A 265 -2.30 -20.56 2.19
C ARG A 265 -2.96 -21.48 1.16
N ARG A 266 -2.70 -22.79 1.22
CA ARG A 266 -3.32 -23.77 0.31
C ARG A 266 -4.81 -23.92 0.59
N LYS A 267 -5.22 -23.83 1.85
CA LYS A 267 -6.63 -23.89 2.28
C LYS A 267 -7.32 -22.56 2.02
N ASN A 268 -6.65 -21.46 2.31
CA ASN A 268 -7.23 -20.11 2.32
C ASN A 268 -6.90 -19.28 1.07
N TRP A 269 -6.51 -19.91 -0.04
CA TRP A 269 -6.02 -19.21 -1.24
C TRP A 269 -7.02 -18.20 -1.80
N ARG A 270 -8.33 -18.48 -1.67
CA ARG A 270 -9.41 -17.60 -2.11
C ARG A 270 -9.42 -16.25 -1.39
N HIS A 271 -8.94 -16.20 -0.15
CA HIS A 271 -8.91 -15.00 0.67
C HIS A 271 -7.58 -14.22 0.56
N ALA A 272 -6.55 -14.80 -0.07
CA ALA A 272 -5.22 -14.21 -0.14
C ALA A 272 -5.22 -12.82 -0.78
N GLY A 273 -5.97 -12.63 -1.88
CA GLY A 273 -6.10 -11.32 -2.53
C GLY A 273 -6.73 -10.27 -1.62
N THR A 274 -7.81 -10.63 -0.92
CA THR A 274 -8.50 -9.74 0.03
C THR A 274 -7.59 -9.36 1.19
N PHE A 275 -6.91 -10.33 1.82
CA PHE A 275 -5.98 -10.05 2.91
C PHE A 275 -4.81 -9.16 2.45
N LEU A 276 -4.19 -9.45 1.32
CA LEU A 276 -3.11 -8.62 0.78
C LEU A 276 -3.59 -7.18 0.49
N GLY A 277 -4.79 -7.01 -0.07
CA GLY A 277 -5.39 -5.68 -0.26
C GLY A 277 -5.55 -4.89 1.03
N CYS A 278 -5.97 -5.56 2.12
CA CYS A 278 -6.10 -4.92 3.43
C CYS A 278 -4.74 -4.59 4.06
N LEU A 279 -3.76 -5.49 3.92
CA LEU A 279 -2.42 -5.28 4.44
C LEU A 279 -1.68 -4.16 3.71
N ARG A 280 -1.97 -3.97 2.42
CA ARG A 280 -1.52 -2.80 1.67
C ARG A 280 -2.07 -1.53 2.29
N GLU A 281 -3.37 -1.49 2.60
CA GLU A 281 -4.00 -0.33 3.25
C GLU A 281 -3.45 -0.08 4.66
N VAL A 282 -3.14 -1.13 5.43
CA VAL A 282 -2.41 -1.01 6.71
C VAL A 282 -1.02 -0.40 6.49
N GLY A 283 -0.30 -0.81 5.45
CA GLY A 283 0.98 -0.21 5.05
C GLY A 283 0.84 1.26 4.69
N ASP A 284 -0.09 1.62 3.82
CA ASP A 284 -0.37 3.00 3.39
C ASP A 284 -0.77 3.89 4.59
N ALA A 285 -1.64 3.38 5.48
CA ALA A 285 -2.06 4.07 6.69
C ALA A 285 -0.90 4.28 7.67
N THR A 286 -0.04 3.27 7.84
CA THR A 286 1.15 3.37 8.68
C THR A 286 2.15 4.37 8.11
N GLU A 287 2.33 4.39 6.79
CA GLU A 287 3.21 5.36 6.12
C GLU A 287 2.71 6.81 6.32
N ALA A 288 1.39 7.03 6.24
CA ALA A 288 0.79 8.34 6.51
C ALA A 288 0.95 8.76 7.99
N GLU A 289 0.75 7.82 8.92
CA GLU A 289 0.91 8.09 10.35
C GLU A 289 2.37 8.35 10.74
N ALA A 290 3.31 7.56 10.21
CA ALA A 290 4.74 7.75 10.45
C ALA A 290 5.26 9.09 9.91
N ARG A 291 4.71 9.59 8.79
CA ARG A 291 5.02 10.95 8.32
C ARG A 291 4.53 12.04 9.25
N ALA A 292 3.32 11.90 9.80
CA ALA A 292 2.81 12.85 10.79
C ALA A 292 3.68 12.83 12.05
N LEU A 293 4.12 11.65 12.49
CA LEU A 293 5.08 11.53 13.59
C LEU A 293 6.42 12.18 13.29
N LEU A 294 6.92 12.07 12.06
CA LEU A 294 8.15 12.74 11.64
C LEU A 294 8.01 14.26 11.69
N GLU A 295 6.87 14.80 11.25
CA GLU A 295 6.57 16.23 11.36
C GLU A 295 6.52 16.68 12.83
N ASP A 296 5.84 15.93 13.70
CA ASP A 296 5.78 16.19 15.14
C ASP A 296 7.15 16.08 15.82
N ALA A 297 7.98 15.13 15.40
CA ALA A 297 9.34 14.96 15.91
C ALA A 297 10.25 16.12 15.50
N ASN A 298 10.18 16.57 14.25
CA ASN A 298 10.92 17.75 13.79
C ASN A 298 10.48 19.02 14.52
N LYS A 299 9.17 19.18 14.73
CA LYS A 299 8.66 20.29 15.55
C LYS A 299 9.18 20.22 16.98
N ALA A 300 9.23 19.03 17.57
CA ALA A 300 9.79 18.85 18.90
C ALA A 300 11.28 19.23 18.96
N VAL A 301 12.05 18.98 17.90
CA VAL A 301 13.44 19.46 17.77
C VAL A 301 13.50 20.99 17.76
N ASP A 302 12.59 21.65 17.07
CA ASP A 302 12.50 23.12 17.07
C ASP A 302 12.08 23.65 18.46
N ASP A 303 11.17 22.97 19.16
CA ASP A 303 10.69 23.35 20.50
C ASP A 303 11.81 23.27 21.56
N ILE A 304 12.71 22.28 21.46
CA ILE A 304 13.88 22.14 22.35
C ILE A 304 15.10 22.94 21.92
N ARG A 305 15.09 23.55 20.73
CA ARG A 305 16.24 24.27 20.19
C ARG A 305 16.81 25.33 21.14
N PRO A 306 15.99 26.13 21.87
CA PRO A 306 16.52 27.05 22.88
C PRO A 306 17.31 26.37 24.01
N LEU A 307 16.93 25.15 24.38
CA LEU A 307 17.65 24.35 25.37
C LEU A 307 18.96 23.82 24.80
N HIS A 308 18.94 23.32 23.57
CA HIS A 308 20.13 22.86 22.87
C HIS A 308 21.17 23.99 22.71
N ASP A 309 20.75 25.16 22.22
CA ASP A 309 21.61 26.32 22.00
C ASP A 309 22.24 26.79 23.33
N LEU A 310 21.47 26.77 24.44
CA LEU A 310 21.99 27.09 25.77
C LEU A 310 23.04 26.07 26.24
N ILE A 311 22.84 24.78 26.00
CA ILE A 311 23.83 23.74 26.32
C ILE A 311 25.12 23.95 25.54
N GLU A 312 25.03 24.24 24.23
CA GLU A 312 26.22 24.53 23.42
C GLU A 312 26.96 25.79 23.88
N GLU A 313 26.24 26.87 24.25
CA GLU A 313 26.85 28.07 24.83
C GLU A 313 27.60 27.76 26.13
N MET A 314 26.99 26.94 27.01
CA MET A 314 27.63 26.50 28.26
C MET A 314 28.86 25.62 28.01
N GLU A 315 28.81 24.71 27.04
CA GLU A 315 29.94 23.87 26.64
C GLU A 315 31.07 24.67 26.00
N ARG A 316 30.75 25.68 25.18
CA ARG A 316 31.72 26.59 24.57
C ARG A 316 32.50 27.37 25.62
N VAL A 317 31.80 27.97 26.60
CA VAL A 317 32.45 28.71 27.69
C VAL A 317 33.26 27.78 28.59
N ARG A 318 32.78 26.55 28.81
CA ARG A 318 33.55 25.53 29.51
C ARG A 318 34.87 25.23 28.78
N SER A 319 34.83 25.02 27.47
CA SER A 319 36.03 24.75 26.66
C SER A 319 37.03 25.91 26.71
N GLU A 320 36.56 27.15 26.56
CA GLU A 320 37.42 28.34 26.62
C GLU A 320 38.14 28.50 27.97
N HIS A 321 37.53 28.04 29.07
CA HIS A 321 38.14 28.10 30.40
C HIS A 321 39.18 26.99 30.66
N PHE A 322 39.08 25.86 29.94
CA PHE A 322 40.04 24.75 30.06
C PHE A 322 41.25 24.91 29.13
N ASP A 323 41.16 25.71 28.07
CA ASP A 323 42.29 25.98 27.16
C ASP A 323 43.27 27.03 27.70
N ASP A 324 42.89 27.81 28.72
CA ASP A 324 43.69 28.93 29.27
C ASP A 324 44.46 28.58 30.57
N GLU A 325 44.34 27.36 31.13
CA GLU A 325 44.92 26.99 32.42
C GLU A 325 45.96 25.87 32.37
N ASP A 326 47.23 26.26 32.20
CA ASP A 326 48.43 25.61 32.78
C ASP A 326 48.51 25.82 34.32
N THR A 327 47.37 26.03 35.01
CA THR A 327 47.34 26.33 36.44
C THR A 327 46.92 25.14 37.29
N GLU A 328 47.86 24.69 38.13
CA GLU A 328 47.68 23.70 39.19
C GLU A 328 46.76 24.19 40.35
N GLU A 329 45.65 24.90 40.07
CA GLU A 329 44.61 25.19 41.09
C GLU A 329 43.57 24.05 41.14
N GLU A 330 44.00 22.87 41.61
CA GLU A 330 43.07 21.79 41.97
C GLU A 330 42.36 22.12 43.29
N GLY A 331 41.05 22.38 43.23
CA GLY A 331 40.24 22.49 44.45
C GLY A 331 38.85 23.10 44.27
N ALA A 332 38.07 23.06 45.35
CA ALA A 332 36.69 23.57 45.41
C ALA A 332 36.54 25.05 45.01
N ALA A 333 37.62 25.84 45.09
CA ALA A 333 37.61 27.26 44.69
C ALA A 333 37.59 27.45 43.16
N ALA A 334 38.32 26.63 42.40
CA ALA A 334 38.27 26.63 40.94
C ALA A 334 36.88 26.17 40.45
N ALA A 335 36.33 25.11 41.08
CA ALA A 335 34.97 24.66 40.81
C ALA A 335 33.91 25.74 41.10
N ALA A 336 34.04 26.48 42.20
CA ALA A 336 33.12 27.56 42.54
C ALA A 336 33.22 28.77 41.59
N ARG A 337 34.42 29.13 41.12
CA ARG A 337 34.61 30.17 40.10
C ARG A 337 34.00 29.74 38.76
N MET A 338 34.20 28.49 38.36
CA MET A 338 33.61 27.93 37.16
C MET A 338 32.07 27.88 37.25
N GLU A 339 31.51 27.52 38.41
CA GLU A 339 30.06 27.54 38.65
C GLU A 339 29.50 28.97 38.60
N ALA A 340 30.19 29.96 39.16
CA ALA A 340 29.81 31.36 39.08
C ALA A 340 29.88 31.91 37.65
N SER A 341 30.91 31.52 36.89
CA SER A 341 31.06 31.85 35.46
C SER A 341 29.92 31.26 34.63
N MET A 342 29.61 29.96 34.79
CA MET A 342 28.48 29.32 34.13
C MET A 342 27.14 29.96 34.51
N ARG A 343 26.95 30.35 35.77
CA ARG A 343 25.74 31.05 36.23
C ARG A 343 25.61 32.44 35.60
N GLY A 344 26.72 33.16 35.41
CA GLY A 344 26.76 34.43 34.67
C GLY A 344 26.40 34.29 33.18
N VAL A 345 26.81 33.20 32.53
CA VAL A 345 26.41 32.88 31.14
C VAL A 345 24.90 32.62 31.05
N ILE A 346 24.35 31.88 32.01
CA ILE A 346 22.91 31.59 32.08
C ILE A 346 22.13 32.89 32.30
N ASP A 347 22.61 33.84 33.11
CA ASP A 347 21.90 35.09 33.37
C ASP A 347 22.04 36.11 32.22
N ALA A 348 23.10 36.03 31.41
CA ALA A 348 23.35 36.93 30.28
C ALA A 348 22.87 36.40 28.92
N SER A 349 22.62 35.09 28.80
CA SER A 349 22.22 34.46 27.54
C SER A 349 20.81 34.87 27.12
N ALA A 350 20.66 35.31 25.87
CA ALA A 350 19.35 35.54 25.25
C ALA A 350 18.51 34.26 25.11
N HIS A 351 19.15 33.08 25.19
CA HIS A 351 18.52 31.77 25.12
C HIS A 351 17.97 31.32 26.48
N SER A 352 18.45 31.89 27.59
CA SER A 352 18.05 31.53 28.96
C SER A 352 16.56 31.77 29.25
N ASP A 353 16.03 32.94 28.88
CA ASP A 353 14.62 33.25 29.11
C ASP A 353 13.68 32.42 28.22
N ARG A 354 14.14 32.08 27.01
CA ARG A 354 13.43 31.16 26.10
C ARG A 354 13.47 29.73 26.63
N ALA A 355 14.61 29.26 27.13
CA ALA A 355 14.78 27.96 27.76
C ALA A 355 13.87 27.76 28.98
N LYS A 356 13.73 28.78 29.85
CA LYS A 356 12.84 28.74 31.03
C LYS A 356 11.36 28.59 30.67
N SER A 357 10.95 29.00 29.46
CA SER A 357 9.57 28.88 29.00
C SER A 357 9.20 27.47 28.48
N VAL A 358 10.19 26.58 28.34
CA VAL A 358 10.01 25.24 27.81
C VAL A 358 9.52 24.28 28.90
N ASP A 359 8.38 23.61 28.67
CA ASP A 359 7.82 22.60 29.56
C ASP A 359 8.50 21.24 29.34
N ILE A 360 9.59 21.00 30.09
CA ILE A 360 10.41 19.79 29.99
C ILE A 360 9.61 18.50 30.33
N PRO A 361 8.83 18.43 31.43
CA PRO A 361 7.98 17.27 31.71
C PRO A 361 7.02 16.92 30.57
N ALA A 362 6.37 17.93 29.95
CA ALA A 362 5.48 17.68 28.82
C ALA A 362 6.24 17.11 27.60
N ILE A 363 7.45 17.61 27.32
CA ILE A 363 8.31 17.10 26.24
C ILE A 363 8.71 15.65 26.48
N ILE A 364 9.11 15.28 27.71
CA ILE A 364 9.48 13.89 28.05
C ILE A 364 8.28 12.95 27.82
N VAL A 365 7.09 13.34 28.26
CA VAL A 365 5.88 12.52 28.08
C VAL A 365 5.52 12.41 26.59
N ALA A 366 5.60 13.51 25.83
CA ALA A 366 5.32 13.52 24.40
C ALA A 366 6.31 12.65 23.62
N TRP A 367 7.61 12.81 23.88
CA TRP A 367 8.70 11.99 23.32
C TRP A 367 8.47 10.50 23.56
N ASN A 368 8.23 10.10 24.82
CA ASN A 368 7.96 8.70 25.17
C ASN A 368 6.75 8.13 24.41
N ARG A 369 5.70 8.92 24.20
CA ARG A 369 4.52 8.50 23.43
C ARG A 369 4.87 8.30 21.95
N ARG A 370 5.60 9.23 21.34
CA ARG A 370 5.98 9.15 19.92
C ARG A 370 6.90 7.97 19.65
N VAL A 371 7.96 7.78 20.46
CA VAL A 371 8.91 6.65 20.29
C VAL A 371 8.20 5.29 20.44
N ARG A 372 7.30 5.15 21.42
CA ARG A 372 6.52 3.91 21.58
C ARG A 372 5.56 3.66 20.41
N HIS A 373 4.93 4.72 19.92
CA HIS A 373 4.02 4.64 18.77
C HIS A 373 4.78 4.26 17.50
N GLU A 374 5.89 4.93 17.20
CA GLU A 374 6.79 4.60 16.09
C GLU A 374 7.27 3.14 16.15
N SER A 375 7.70 2.69 17.33
CA SER A 375 8.16 1.32 17.54
C SER A 375 7.06 0.28 17.36
N SER A 376 5.83 0.60 17.75
CA SER A 376 4.64 -0.23 17.52
C SER A 376 4.30 -0.31 16.02
N LEU A 377 4.29 0.82 15.33
CA LEU A 377 4.00 0.93 13.89
C LEU A 377 5.03 0.18 13.03
N SER A 378 6.32 0.40 13.31
CA SER A 378 7.41 -0.24 12.56
C SER A 378 7.37 -1.76 12.69
N ARG A 379 7.05 -2.31 13.87
CA ARG A 379 6.90 -3.76 14.09
C ARG A 379 5.67 -4.36 13.42
N LEU A 380 4.55 -3.63 13.42
CA LEU A 380 3.34 -4.06 12.71
C LEU A 380 3.66 -4.29 11.23
N VAL A 381 4.25 -3.30 10.59
CA VAL A 381 4.55 -3.33 9.15
C VAL A 381 5.70 -4.28 8.82
N ASP A 382 6.67 -4.44 9.71
CA ASP A 382 7.73 -5.42 9.55
C ASP A 382 7.20 -6.86 9.48
N GLY A 383 6.21 -7.20 10.32
CA GLY A 383 5.48 -8.47 10.23
C GLY A 383 4.80 -8.63 8.87
N VAL A 384 4.12 -7.59 8.40
CA VAL A 384 3.46 -7.57 7.08
C VAL A 384 4.47 -7.81 5.95
N LEU A 385 5.59 -7.09 5.94
CA LEU A 385 6.63 -7.22 4.92
C LEU A 385 7.23 -8.63 4.92
N SER A 386 7.57 -9.15 6.09
CA SER A 386 8.20 -10.48 6.26
C SER A 386 7.30 -11.61 5.76
N SER A 387 5.98 -11.49 5.97
CA SER A 387 5.00 -12.47 5.50
C SER A 387 4.63 -12.30 4.02
N ALA A 388 4.62 -11.07 3.50
CA ALA A 388 4.29 -10.81 2.10
C ALA A 388 5.44 -11.10 1.12
N ALA A 389 6.70 -10.90 1.54
CA ALA A 389 7.86 -11.05 0.66
C ALA A 389 7.95 -12.42 -0.03
N PRO A 390 7.79 -13.57 0.65
CA PRO A 390 7.81 -14.89 -0.01
C PRO A 390 6.69 -15.10 -1.04
N LEU A 391 5.59 -14.33 -0.98
CA LEU A 391 4.48 -14.44 -1.93
C LEU A 391 4.80 -13.83 -3.30
N LEU A 392 5.90 -13.08 -3.42
CA LEU A 392 6.47 -12.63 -4.69
C LEU A 392 6.88 -13.81 -5.60
N GLU A 393 7.17 -14.96 -5.00
CA GLU A 393 7.54 -16.19 -5.70
C GLU A 393 6.35 -17.06 -6.12
N SER A 394 5.12 -16.62 -5.80
CA SER A 394 3.90 -17.37 -6.12
C SER A 394 3.73 -17.57 -7.63
N THR A 395 3.20 -18.73 -8.04
CA THR A 395 2.83 -18.95 -9.44
C THR A 395 1.59 -18.14 -9.84
N ASP A 396 0.73 -17.81 -8.89
CA ASP A 396 -0.48 -17.02 -9.12
C ASP A 396 -0.11 -15.54 -9.39
N PRO A 397 -0.43 -14.99 -10.59
CA PRO A 397 -0.18 -13.59 -10.90
C PRO A 397 -0.89 -12.61 -9.96
N ARG A 398 -2.10 -12.91 -9.49
CA ARG A 398 -2.89 -12.00 -8.64
C ARG A 398 -2.24 -11.84 -7.28
N VAL A 399 -1.82 -12.95 -6.69
CA VAL A 399 -1.10 -12.97 -5.41
C VAL A 399 0.24 -12.26 -5.54
N ARG A 400 1.00 -12.49 -6.61
CA ARG A 400 2.28 -11.80 -6.84
C ARG A 400 2.12 -10.28 -6.97
N LEU A 401 1.15 -9.84 -7.77
CA LEU A 401 0.86 -8.42 -7.95
C LEU A 401 0.56 -7.77 -6.60
N ALA A 402 -0.39 -8.34 -5.85
CA ALA A 402 -0.78 -7.84 -4.55
C ALA A 402 0.37 -7.88 -3.52
N ALA A 403 1.19 -8.95 -3.53
CA ALA A 403 2.36 -9.06 -2.67
C ALA A 403 3.41 -7.97 -2.96
N ALA A 404 3.65 -7.64 -4.23
CA ALA A 404 4.56 -6.56 -4.61
C ALA A 404 4.05 -5.18 -4.15
N GLU A 405 2.75 -4.92 -4.26
CA GLU A 405 2.14 -3.69 -3.75
C GLU A 405 2.22 -3.60 -2.22
N VAL A 406 1.92 -4.68 -1.51
CA VAL A 406 2.04 -4.75 -0.04
C VAL A 406 3.48 -4.52 0.40
N CYS A 407 4.46 -5.17 -0.26
CA CYS A 407 5.87 -4.97 0.06
C CYS A 407 6.30 -3.52 -0.20
N SER A 408 5.80 -2.89 -1.26
CA SER A 408 6.13 -1.49 -1.60
C SER A 408 5.58 -0.50 -0.56
N ALA A 409 4.31 -0.67 -0.18
CA ALA A 409 3.69 0.13 0.89
C ALA A 409 4.37 -0.09 2.24
N SER A 410 4.66 -1.36 2.58
CA SER A 410 5.32 -1.71 3.85
C SER A 410 6.73 -1.13 3.93
N LEU A 411 7.49 -1.18 2.84
CA LEU A 411 8.84 -0.63 2.79
C LEU A 411 8.84 0.90 2.93
N GLY A 412 7.86 1.56 2.33
CA GLY A 412 7.65 3.00 2.50
C GLY A 412 7.33 3.39 3.94
N ALA A 413 6.45 2.65 4.59
CA ALA A 413 6.12 2.84 6.00
C ALA A 413 7.32 2.62 6.94
N ILE A 414 8.11 1.56 6.72
CA ILE A 414 9.33 1.32 7.51
C ILE A 414 10.33 2.46 7.30
N ALA A 415 10.50 2.96 6.08
CA ALA A 415 11.39 4.08 5.81
C ALA A 415 10.94 5.38 6.49
N ALA A 416 9.62 5.63 6.54
CA ALA A 416 9.06 6.77 7.26
C ALA A 416 9.26 6.65 8.78
N CYS A 417 9.12 5.44 9.34
CA CYS A 417 9.43 5.19 10.75
C CYS A 417 10.92 5.41 11.04
N ASP A 418 11.82 4.78 10.27
CA ASP A 418 13.27 4.89 10.48
C ASP A 418 13.78 6.35 10.37
N ALA A 419 13.11 7.19 9.57
CA ALA A 419 13.39 8.62 9.49
C ALA A 419 13.08 9.39 10.78
N CYS A 420 12.17 8.90 11.64
CA CYS A 420 11.86 9.50 12.94
C CYS A 420 13.00 9.31 13.97
N SER A 421 13.86 8.30 13.77
CA SER A 421 14.94 7.97 14.71
C SER A 421 15.93 9.13 14.92
N ALA A 422 16.27 9.88 13.87
CA ALA A 422 17.22 11.00 13.97
C ALA A 422 16.71 12.17 14.83
N PRO A 423 15.53 12.77 14.55
CA PRO A 423 15.01 13.84 15.39
C PRO A 423 14.71 13.38 16.82
N GLU A 424 14.20 12.16 17.03
CA GLU A 424 13.91 11.66 18.38
C GLU A 424 15.19 11.39 19.20
N THR A 425 16.30 11.04 18.54
CA THR A 425 17.62 10.93 19.21
C THR A 425 18.13 12.31 19.62
N ALA A 426 17.96 13.33 18.77
CA ALA A 426 18.34 14.71 19.12
C ALA A 426 17.53 15.23 20.32
N VAL A 427 16.23 14.93 20.38
CA VAL A 427 15.39 15.25 21.54
C VAL A 427 15.86 14.53 22.79
N TYR A 428 16.10 13.22 22.68
CA TYR A 428 16.58 12.41 23.80
C TYR A 428 17.90 12.93 24.36
N ASP A 429 18.90 13.18 23.51
CA ASP A 429 20.23 13.61 23.94
C ASP A 429 20.19 14.98 24.63
N THR A 430 19.41 15.92 24.10
CA THR A 430 19.24 17.25 24.69
C THR A 430 18.61 17.17 26.08
N VAL A 431 17.50 16.43 26.21
CA VAL A 431 16.77 16.35 27.48
C VAL A 431 17.54 15.53 28.52
N LYS A 432 18.24 14.47 28.10
CA LYS A 432 19.05 13.64 28.99
C LYS A 432 20.23 14.39 29.59
N ARG A 433 20.85 15.31 28.85
CA ARG A 433 21.92 16.17 29.38
C ARG A 433 21.42 17.10 30.48
N LEU A 434 20.19 17.59 30.39
CA LEU A 434 19.60 18.51 31.37
C LEU A 434 18.97 17.78 32.57
N HIS A 435 18.30 16.66 32.32
CA HIS A 435 17.55 15.91 33.32
C HIS A 435 17.92 14.41 33.28
N PRO A 436 19.12 14.02 33.77
CA PRO A 436 19.60 12.63 33.68
C PRO A 436 18.72 11.61 34.41
N HIS A 437 17.96 12.05 35.42
CA HIS A 437 17.15 11.19 36.29
C HIS A 437 15.67 11.12 35.87
N ASP A 438 15.18 12.06 35.06
CA ASP A 438 13.77 12.15 34.67
C ASP A 438 13.48 11.47 33.32
N VAL A 439 14.52 11.25 32.50
CA VAL A 439 14.41 10.55 31.23
C VAL A 439 14.55 9.04 31.46
N PRO A 440 13.57 8.21 31.05
CA PRO A 440 13.68 6.76 31.15
C PRO A 440 14.96 6.25 30.50
N GLN A 441 15.64 5.29 31.15
CA GLN A 441 16.76 4.59 30.52
C GLN A 441 16.32 3.97 29.20
N THR A 442 17.20 4.01 28.20
CA THR A 442 16.91 3.55 26.83
C THR A 442 16.14 2.24 26.83
N HIS A 443 14.99 2.30 26.18
CA HIS A 443 14.17 1.19 25.73
C HIS A 443 15.00 -0.04 25.34
N GLY A 444 14.63 -1.22 25.85
CA GLY A 444 15.30 -2.49 25.51
C GLY A 444 15.25 -2.77 24.01
N ASP A 445 16.01 -3.75 23.51
CA ASP A 445 16.06 -4.06 22.06
C ASP A 445 14.67 -4.33 21.46
N ASN A 446 13.74 -4.86 22.25
CA ASN A 446 12.35 -5.11 21.88
C ASN A 446 11.50 -3.83 21.74
N GLU A 447 12.02 -2.66 22.05
CA GLU A 447 11.33 -1.38 22.00
C GLU A 447 11.94 -0.42 20.96
N ARG A 448 12.99 -0.85 20.25
CA ARG A 448 13.60 -0.06 19.18
C ARG A 448 12.82 -0.20 17.86
N PRO A 449 12.71 0.89 17.08
CA PRO A 449 12.07 0.84 15.77
C PRO A 449 12.87 -0.04 14.80
N VAL A 450 12.17 -0.64 13.85
CA VAL A 450 12.78 -1.53 12.85
C VAL A 450 13.61 -0.72 11.85
N ARG A 451 14.87 -1.12 11.67
CA ARG A 451 15.79 -0.49 10.70
C ARG A 451 15.47 -0.92 9.26
N LEU A 452 15.53 0.02 8.33
CA LEU A 452 15.15 -0.21 6.94
C LEU A 452 16.10 -1.16 6.18
N LEU A 453 17.42 -0.92 6.26
CA LEU A 453 18.41 -1.60 5.40
C LEU A 453 18.44 -3.13 5.57
N PRO A 454 18.38 -3.70 6.79
CA PRO A 454 18.27 -5.14 6.96
C PRO A 454 17.02 -5.74 6.28
N ARG A 455 15.91 -4.99 6.23
CA ARG A 455 14.66 -5.45 5.60
C ARG A 455 14.73 -5.40 4.08
N VAL A 456 15.38 -4.38 3.51
CA VAL A 456 15.73 -4.37 2.07
C VAL A 456 16.60 -5.59 1.73
N HIS A 457 17.54 -5.96 2.60
CA HIS A 457 18.37 -7.15 2.38
C HIS A 457 17.54 -8.45 2.38
N GLN A 458 16.62 -8.61 3.33
CA GLN A 458 15.74 -9.78 3.45
C GLN A 458 14.72 -9.88 2.30
N LEU A 459 14.19 -8.76 1.81
CA LEU A 459 13.25 -8.73 0.69
C LEU A 459 13.91 -9.10 -0.65
N TRP A 460 15.18 -8.75 -0.82
CA TRP A 460 15.85 -8.78 -2.13
C TRP A 460 15.83 -10.13 -2.85
N PRO A 461 16.11 -11.29 -2.21
CA PRO A 461 16.05 -12.58 -2.90
C PRO A 461 14.68 -12.84 -3.52
N HIS A 462 13.60 -12.58 -2.78
CA HIS A 462 12.23 -12.75 -3.24
C HIS A 462 11.88 -11.80 -4.40
N LEU A 463 12.36 -10.55 -4.32
CA LEU A 463 12.22 -9.59 -5.41
C LEU A 463 12.94 -10.06 -6.68
N MET A 464 14.18 -10.56 -6.57
CA MET A 464 14.94 -11.06 -7.73
C MET A 464 14.25 -12.28 -8.37
N MET A 465 13.67 -13.16 -7.56
CA MET A 465 12.87 -14.28 -8.06
C MET A 465 11.68 -13.80 -8.91
N SER A 466 10.98 -12.76 -8.47
CA SER A 466 9.86 -12.17 -9.20
C SER A 466 10.25 -11.41 -10.48
N LEU A 467 11.49 -10.94 -10.58
CA LEU A 467 12.05 -10.25 -11.76
C LEU A 467 12.61 -11.21 -12.83
N GLY A 468 12.19 -12.47 -12.78
CA GLY A 468 12.44 -13.45 -13.83
C GLY A 468 13.68 -14.30 -13.61
N HIS A 469 14.19 -14.45 -12.37
CA HIS A 469 15.24 -15.42 -12.07
C HIS A 469 14.93 -16.80 -12.68
N ARG A 470 15.96 -17.61 -13.01
CA ARG A 470 15.75 -18.90 -13.71
C ARG A 470 14.84 -19.88 -12.96
N LEU A 471 14.87 -19.83 -11.63
CA LEU A 471 14.04 -20.62 -10.73
C LEU A 471 12.73 -19.91 -10.34
N GLY A 472 12.54 -18.68 -10.83
CA GLY A 472 11.39 -17.85 -10.53
C GLY A 472 10.17 -18.18 -11.39
N PRO A 473 9.00 -17.60 -11.04
CA PRO A 473 7.77 -17.81 -11.78
C PRO A 473 7.79 -17.13 -13.15
N ASP A 474 6.90 -17.55 -14.04
CA ASP A 474 6.79 -17.00 -15.39
C ASP A 474 6.57 -15.48 -15.37
N ILE A 475 7.23 -14.78 -16.29
CA ILE A 475 7.14 -13.33 -16.42
C ILE A 475 5.79 -12.98 -17.06
N LEU A 476 4.92 -12.38 -16.27
CA LEU A 476 3.65 -11.83 -16.73
C LEU A 476 3.68 -10.31 -16.61
N PRO A 477 3.11 -9.54 -17.58
CA PRO A 477 3.30 -8.09 -17.64
C PRO A 477 2.90 -7.34 -16.36
N GLU A 478 1.71 -7.59 -15.81
CA GLU A 478 1.23 -6.84 -14.64
C GLU A 478 1.99 -7.17 -13.35
N PRO A 479 2.18 -8.44 -12.95
CA PRO A 479 3.01 -8.77 -11.78
C PRO A 479 4.46 -8.27 -11.91
N PHE A 480 5.04 -8.37 -13.12
CA PHE A 480 6.40 -7.91 -13.36
C PHE A 480 6.54 -6.39 -13.24
N LYS A 481 5.55 -5.61 -13.73
CA LYS A 481 5.51 -4.16 -13.50
C LYS A 481 5.47 -3.82 -12.02
N ALA A 482 4.66 -4.53 -11.22
CA ALA A 482 4.60 -4.30 -9.78
C ALA A 482 5.93 -4.65 -9.08
N SER A 483 6.61 -5.73 -9.49
CA SER A 483 7.96 -6.04 -9.00
C SER A 483 8.99 -4.97 -9.37
N LEU A 484 8.92 -4.40 -10.59
CA LEU A 484 9.78 -3.28 -10.98
C LEU A 484 9.49 -2.02 -10.17
N GLU A 485 8.22 -1.75 -9.87
CA GLU A 485 7.81 -0.65 -8.99
C GLU A 485 8.34 -0.85 -7.56
N LEU A 486 8.34 -2.09 -7.07
CA LEU A 486 8.97 -2.44 -5.79
C LEU A 486 10.50 -2.24 -5.84
N LEU A 487 11.17 -2.61 -6.94
CA LEU A 487 12.60 -2.36 -7.13
C LEU A 487 12.92 -0.86 -7.11
N ARG A 488 12.11 -0.05 -7.80
CA ARG A 488 12.19 1.41 -7.78
C ARG A 488 12.02 1.95 -6.36
N ARG A 489 11.02 1.47 -5.62
CA ARG A 489 10.78 1.84 -4.21
C ARG A 489 11.97 1.48 -3.32
N CYS A 490 12.57 0.29 -3.48
CA CYS A 490 13.80 -0.10 -2.78
C CYS A 490 14.93 0.90 -3.02
N ALA A 491 15.15 1.32 -4.28
CA ALA A 491 16.19 2.29 -4.62
C ALA A 491 15.97 3.65 -3.96
N GLU A 492 14.71 4.09 -3.84
CA GLU A 492 14.36 5.40 -3.26
C GLU A 492 14.51 5.45 -1.75
N VAL A 493 14.07 4.39 -1.07
CA VAL A 493 14.03 4.36 0.39
C VAL A 493 15.38 4.01 1.00
N SER A 494 16.17 3.14 0.38
CA SER A 494 17.47 2.72 0.93
C SER A 494 18.61 3.71 0.68
N GLY A 495 18.38 4.72 -0.17
CA GLY A 495 19.45 5.46 -0.84
C GLY A 495 20.10 4.61 -1.93
N GLY A 496 20.14 5.13 -3.16
CA GLY A 496 20.54 4.34 -4.33
C GLY A 496 21.92 3.67 -4.22
N ASP A 497 22.87 4.29 -3.52
CA ASP A 497 24.23 3.76 -3.34
C ASP A 497 24.24 2.38 -2.64
N PHE A 498 23.31 2.13 -1.72
CA PHE A 498 23.24 0.88 -0.96
C PHE A 498 22.99 -0.33 -1.87
N ILE A 499 22.18 -0.16 -2.92
CA ILE A 499 21.82 -1.25 -3.83
C ILE A 499 22.58 -1.23 -5.15
N ALA A 500 23.42 -0.22 -5.43
CA ALA A 500 24.09 -0.05 -6.73
C ALA A 500 24.83 -1.32 -7.20
N ARG A 501 25.61 -1.92 -6.30
CA ARG A 501 26.35 -3.15 -6.61
C ARG A 501 25.41 -4.33 -6.87
N ARG A 502 24.36 -4.50 -6.06
CA ARG A 502 23.38 -5.58 -6.21
C ARG A 502 22.51 -5.41 -7.46
N MET A 503 22.20 -4.17 -7.81
CA MET A 503 21.53 -3.83 -9.06
C MET A 503 22.36 -4.33 -10.25
N SER A 504 23.69 -4.22 -10.17
CA SER A 504 24.60 -4.75 -11.20
C SER A 504 24.79 -6.26 -11.18
N THR A 505 24.91 -6.87 -10.01
CA THR A 505 25.22 -8.31 -9.92
C THR A 505 23.98 -9.18 -10.07
N ASP A 506 22.85 -8.75 -9.52
CA ASP A 506 21.67 -9.61 -9.33
C ASP A 506 20.55 -9.23 -10.29
N ALA A 507 20.17 -7.94 -10.33
CA ALA A 507 18.99 -7.48 -11.06
C ALA A 507 19.25 -7.30 -12.57
N TRP A 508 20.32 -6.58 -12.92
CA TRP A 508 20.63 -6.22 -14.31
C TRP A 508 20.75 -7.43 -15.26
N PRO A 509 21.40 -8.54 -14.90
CA PRO A 509 21.47 -9.72 -15.77
C PRO A 509 20.09 -10.25 -16.18
N GLN A 510 19.10 -10.19 -15.26
CA GLN A 510 17.74 -10.62 -15.55
C GLN A 510 17.03 -9.62 -16.47
N LEU A 511 17.10 -8.32 -16.16
CA LEU A 511 16.48 -7.26 -16.96
C LEU A 511 17.07 -7.21 -18.38
N ALA A 512 18.39 -7.28 -18.51
CA ALA A 512 19.09 -7.29 -19.79
C ALA A 512 18.68 -8.49 -20.66
N ARG A 513 18.51 -9.68 -20.05
CA ARG A 513 18.03 -10.87 -20.76
C ARG A 513 16.61 -10.65 -21.29
N VAL A 514 15.71 -10.09 -20.49
CA VAL A 514 14.33 -9.78 -20.90
C VAL A 514 14.31 -8.73 -22.02
N LEU A 515 15.16 -7.70 -21.95
CA LEU A 515 15.29 -6.71 -23.01
C LEU A 515 15.75 -7.36 -24.32
N LYS A 516 16.81 -8.18 -24.29
CA LYS A 516 17.41 -8.82 -25.48
C LYS A 516 16.53 -9.92 -26.08
N VAL A 517 16.13 -10.89 -25.26
CA VAL A 517 15.49 -12.14 -25.70
C VAL A 517 13.97 -12.05 -25.69
N GLY A 518 13.40 -11.17 -24.86
CA GLY A 518 11.96 -11.11 -24.64
C GLY A 518 11.47 -12.13 -23.61
N VAL A 519 10.14 -12.26 -23.48
CA VAL A 519 9.51 -13.12 -22.47
C VAL A 519 9.13 -14.47 -23.09
N LYS A 520 9.47 -15.59 -22.42
CA LYS A 520 9.03 -16.93 -22.84
C LYS A 520 7.50 -17.02 -22.78
N HIS A 521 6.89 -17.58 -23.83
CA HIS A 521 5.45 -17.73 -23.91
C HIS A 521 5.06 -19.04 -23.22
N ALA A 522 4.28 -18.98 -22.15
CA ALA A 522 3.67 -20.18 -21.58
C ALA A 522 2.59 -20.66 -22.55
N ASP A 523 2.74 -21.89 -23.06
CA ASP A 523 1.69 -22.56 -23.83
C ASP A 523 0.43 -22.66 -22.96
N SER A 524 -0.67 -22.12 -23.49
CA SER A 524 -2.01 -22.07 -22.90
C SER A 524 -2.52 -23.45 -22.45
N GLU A 525 -2.06 -24.53 -23.09
CA GLU A 525 -2.42 -25.92 -22.74
C GLU A 525 -1.89 -26.36 -21.37
N SER A 526 -0.76 -25.83 -20.88
CA SER A 526 -0.14 -26.30 -19.63
C SER A 526 -0.83 -25.79 -18.35
N LEU A 527 -1.58 -24.68 -18.44
CA LEU A 527 -2.32 -24.11 -17.33
C LEU A 527 -3.67 -24.81 -17.16
N VAL A 528 -4.33 -25.14 -18.27
CA VAL A 528 -5.59 -25.91 -18.26
C VAL A 528 -5.33 -27.35 -17.84
N LYS A 529 -4.30 -28.03 -18.38
CA LYS A 529 -3.93 -29.37 -17.91
C LYS A 529 -3.51 -29.38 -16.44
N ARG A 530 -2.75 -28.38 -15.94
CA ARG A 530 -2.37 -28.34 -14.51
C ARG A 530 -3.55 -28.04 -13.58
N MET A 531 -4.52 -27.23 -14.01
CA MET A 531 -5.76 -27.02 -13.26
C MET A 531 -6.65 -28.28 -13.30
N GLU A 532 -6.79 -28.94 -14.44
CA GLU A 532 -7.55 -30.20 -14.55
C GLU A 532 -6.91 -31.33 -13.74
N THR A 533 -5.57 -31.42 -13.71
CA THR A 533 -4.87 -32.44 -12.89
C THR A 533 -4.93 -32.14 -11.38
N LEU A 534 -5.15 -30.87 -10.98
CA LEU A 534 -5.35 -30.48 -9.58
C LEU A 534 -6.80 -30.59 -9.11
N TYR A 535 -7.77 -30.69 -10.03
CA TYR A 535 -9.20 -30.81 -9.72
C TYR A 535 -9.80 -32.20 -10.01
N LEU A 536 -9.04 -33.13 -10.62
CA LEU A 536 -9.50 -34.50 -10.93
C LEU A 536 -8.53 -35.62 -10.48
N GLY A 537 -7.77 -35.39 -9.41
CA GLY A 537 -6.75 -36.35 -8.94
C GLY A 537 -6.77 -36.60 -7.44
N ALA A 538 -7.91 -36.97 -6.88
CA ALA A 538 -8.01 -37.50 -5.53
C ALA A 538 -9.02 -38.65 -5.51
N ASP A 539 -8.70 -39.73 -6.22
CA ASP A 539 -9.20 -41.07 -5.93
C ASP A 539 -8.24 -42.10 -6.54
N GLY A 540 -7.69 -42.98 -5.69
CA GLY A 540 -7.12 -44.26 -6.11
C GLY A 540 -5.59 -44.35 -6.22
N ASP A 541 -5.02 -45.24 -5.39
CA ASP A 541 -3.66 -45.77 -5.44
C ASP A 541 -3.12 -46.06 -6.86
N THR A 542 -1.88 -45.64 -7.11
CA THR A 542 -0.75 -46.43 -7.69
C THR A 542 0.39 -45.47 -8.05
N PHE A 543 1.52 -45.57 -7.35
CA PHE A 543 2.74 -46.27 -7.79
C PHE A 543 3.67 -45.35 -8.59
N PHE A 544 4.88 -45.12 -8.03
CA PHE A 544 6.00 -44.50 -8.71
C PHE A 544 6.22 -45.16 -10.08
N ASP A 545 6.20 -44.38 -11.17
CA ASP A 545 7.10 -44.67 -12.27
C ASP A 545 7.39 -43.45 -13.14
N ASP A 546 8.58 -43.51 -13.71
CA ASP A 546 9.28 -42.53 -14.53
C ASP A 546 8.43 -41.74 -15.54
N VAL A 547 8.83 -40.48 -15.74
CA VAL A 547 9.32 -39.94 -17.03
C VAL A 547 9.62 -38.45 -16.79
N ARG A 548 10.87 -38.16 -16.45
CA ARG A 548 11.53 -36.96 -16.98
C ARG A 548 11.96 -37.30 -18.41
N PRO A 549 11.68 -36.47 -19.41
CA PRO A 549 12.55 -36.36 -20.56
C PRO A 549 13.32 -35.04 -20.44
N ASP A 550 14.58 -35.23 -20.11
CA ASP A 550 15.76 -34.65 -20.74
C ASP A 550 15.83 -33.14 -21.00
N VAL A 551 16.85 -32.60 -20.33
CA VAL A 551 17.63 -31.44 -20.68
C VAL A 551 18.28 -31.67 -22.05
N ASP A 552 17.95 -30.84 -23.03
CA ASP A 552 18.83 -30.62 -24.17
C ASP A 552 19.58 -29.29 -23.97
N GLU A 553 20.87 -29.42 -23.68
CA GLU A 553 21.88 -28.41 -24.04
C GLU A 553 21.85 -28.23 -25.57
N ASP A 554 22.13 -27.03 -26.04
CA ASP A 554 22.15 -26.63 -27.45
C ASP A 554 20.79 -26.47 -28.14
N GLY A 555 20.22 -25.28 -27.94
CA GLY A 555 19.01 -24.86 -28.64
C GLY A 555 19.19 -24.72 -30.14
N LEU A 556 18.91 -25.78 -30.90
CA LEU A 556 18.50 -25.74 -32.32
C LEU A 556 17.77 -27.06 -32.66
N GLY A 557 16.44 -27.05 -32.70
CA GLY A 557 15.67 -28.23 -33.13
C GLY A 557 14.19 -27.94 -33.30
N GLY A 558 13.70 -28.03 -34.53
CA GLY A 558 12.32 -27.71 -34.91
C GLY A 558 11.30 -28.78 -34.48
N GLY A 559 10.25 -28.35 -33.80
CA GLY A 559 9.01 -29.09 -33.58
C GLY A 559 7.82 -28.26 -34.05
N LYS A 560 6.92 -28.86 -34.84
CA LYS A 560 5.81 -28.20 -35.54
C LYS A 560 4.86 -27.47 -34.58
N ARG A 561 4.77 -26.14 -34.75
CA ARG A 561 3.86 -25.23 -34.02
C ARG A 561 2.40 -25.47 -34.41
N GLY A 562 1.56 -25.78 -33.42
CA GLY A 562 0.15 -25.42 -33.43
C GLY A 562 0.00 -23.90 -33.54
N ARG A 563 -0.89 -23.44 -34.41
CA ARG A 563 -1.07 -22.05 -34.78
C ARG A 563 -1.96 -21.32 -33.75
N GLU A 564 -1.35 -20.82 -32.68
CA GLU A 564 -1.94 -19.72 -31.90
C GLU A 564 -1.44 -18.36 -32.43
N THR A 565 -2.27 -17.34 -32.28
CA THR A 565 -2.14 -16.05 -32.97
C THR A 565 -0.84 -15.31 -32.62
N ALA A 566 0.04 -15.17 -33.62
CA ALA A 566 1.31 -14.45 -33.56
C ALA A 566 1.24 -12.96 -33.11
N GLY A 567 0.04 -12.42 -32.87
CA GLY A 567 -0.18 -11.04 -32.41
C GLY A 567 -0.02 -10.79 -30.90
N SER A 568 -0.24 -11.78 -30.02
CA SER A 568 -0.20 -11.57 -28.55
C SER A 568 1.21 -11.67 -27.95
N ALA A 569 2.04 -12.55 -28.50
CA ALA A 569 3.45 -12.76 -28.12
C ALA A 569 4.33 -11.49 -28.20
N PRO A 570 4.31 -10.69 -29.29
CA PRO A 570 5.08 -9.45 -29.36
C PRO A 570 4.57 -8.38 -28.37
N GLN A 571 3.25 -8.28 -28.16
CA GLN A 571 2.65 -7.27 -27.27
C GLN A 571 3.04 -7.46 -25.80
N LYS A 572 3.10 -8.71 -25.30
CA LYS A 572 3.54 -9.00 -23.92
C LYS A 572 5.00 -8.61 -23.71
N THR A 573 5.87 -9.00 -24.64
CA THR A 573 7.30 -8.68 -24.61
C THR A 573 7.53 -7.17 -24.66
N GLU A 574 6.83 -6.48 -25.55
CA GLU A 574 6.92 -5.02 -25.69
C GLU A 574 6.46 -4.30 -24.42
N THR A 575 5.35 -4.74 -23.82
CA THR A 575 4.83 -4.18 -22.56
C THR A 575 5.84 -4.31 -21.42
N VAL A 576 6.51 -5.46 -21.32
CA VAL A 576 7.56 -5.69 -20.32
C VAL A 576 8.80 -4.84 -20.61
N ARG A 577 9.24 -4.73 -21.88
CA ARG A 577 10.34 -3.83 -22.26
C ARG A 577 10.05 -2.37 -21.90
N ARG A 578 8.85 -1.87 -22.22
CA ARG A 578 8.40 -0.52 -21.82
C ARG A 578 8.48 -0.32 -20.31
N ALA A 579 8.04 -1.31 -19.53
CA ALA A 579 8.12 -1.25 -18.06
C ALA A 579 9.57 -1.14 -17.55
N ILE A 580 10.51 -1.91 -18.12
CA ILE A 580 11.93 -1.84 -17.75
C ILE A 580 12.49 -0.45 -18.06
N MET A 581 12.27 0.05 -19.29
CA MET A 581 12.78 1.37 -19.69
C MET A 581 12.24 2.49 -18.80
N LYS A 582 10.92 2.47 -18.54
CA LYS A 582 10.28 3.42 -17.63
C LYS A 582 10.91 3.36 -16.24
N THR A 583 11.13 2.16 -15.70
CA THR A 583 11.70 1.98 -14.36
C THR A 583 13.13 2.53 -14.28
N LEU A 584 13.97 2.28 -15.29
CA LEU A 584 15.32 2.85 -15.34
C LEU A 584 15.30 4.39 -15.39
N SER A 585 14.38 4.95 -16.18
CA SER A 585 14.18 6.40 -16.25
C SER A 585 13.75 6.96 -14.88
N ASP A 586 12.74 6.38 -14.27
CA ASP A 586 12.20 6.84 -12.98
C ASP A 586 13.23 6.76 -11.85
N ILE A 587 14.08 5.72 -11.82
CA ILE A 587 15.17 5.57 -10.85
C ILE A 587 16.23 6.67 -11.05
N GLY A 588 16.63 6.94 -12.29
CA GLY A 588 17.68 7.92 -12.60
C GLY A 588 17.22 9.37 -12.51
N ALA A 589 15.93 9.65 -12.69
CA ALA A 589 15.37 11.00 -12.59
C ALA A 589 15.33 11.54 -11.14
N ARG A 590 15.35 10.67 -10.13
CA ARG A 590 15.22 11.04 -8.72
C ARG A 590 16.56 11.06 -8.00
N GLU A 591 16.80 12.12 -7.23
CA GLU A 591 18.07 12.30 -6.50
C GLU A 591 18.36 11.19 -5.49
N ARG A 592 17.34 10.71 -4.78
CA ARG A 592 17.49 9.68 -3.74
C ARG A 592 17.81 8.29 -4.29
N SER A 593 17.47 8.01 -5.55
CA SER A 593 17.60 6.68 -6.16
C SER A 593 18.61 6.59 -7.30
N ARG A 594 18.99 7.70 -7.95
CA ARG A 594 19.83 7.69 -9.17
C ARG A 594 21.13 6.90 -9.01
N MET A 595 21.72 6.94 -7.82
CA MET A 595 22.96 6.23 -7.52
C MET A 595 22.84 4.70 -7.58
N ALA A 596 21.61 4.15 -7.56
CA ALA A 596 21.37 2.72 -7.79
C ALA A 596 21.79 2.27 -9.19
N LEU A 597 21.85 3.18 -10.16
CA LEU A 597 22.27 2.88 -11.53
C LEU A 597 23.78 3.00 -11.74
N ARG A 598 24.55 3.49 -10.75
CA ARG A 598 25.97 3.82 -10.91
C ARG A 598 26.80 2.67 -11.48
N ASP A 599 26.68 1.49 -10.87
CA ASP A 599 27.50 0.33 -11.24
C ASP A 599 26.93 -0.39 -12.49
N VAL A 600 25.66 -0.14 -12.84
CA VAL A 600 24.97 -0.74 -13.99
C VAL A 600 25.08 0.10 -15.25
N ALA A 601 25.27 1.41 -15.14
CA ALA A 601 25.00 2.33 -16.24
C ALA A 601 25.73 1.98 -17.54
N ALA A 602 27.02 1.64 -17.46
CA ALA A 602 27.79 1.24 -18.65
C ALA A 602 27.22 -0.01 -19.34
N ALA A 603 26.86 -1.03 -18.56
CA ALA A 603 26.23 -2.24 -19.10
C ALA A 603 24.81 -1.97 -19.61
N ALA A 604 24.05 -1.10 -18.94
CA ALA A 604 22.70 -0.74 -19.32
C ALA A 604 22.61 0.02 -20.64
N VAL A 605 23.44 1.05 -20.83
CA VAL A 605 23.40 1.85 -22.06
C VAL A 605 23.65 0.98 -23.29
N SER A 606 24.57 0.01 -23.21
CA SER A 606 24.85 -0.90 -24.34
C SER A 606 23.64 -1.70 -24.81
N VAL A 607 22.67 -1.96 -23.93
CA VAL A 607 21.45 -2.72 -24.24
C VAL A 607 20.28 -1.80 -24.57
N VAL A 608 20.20 -0.63 -23.93
CA VAL A 608 19.09 0.33 -24.07
C VAL A 608 19.25 1.21 -25.31
N ALA A 609 20.45 1.69 -25.61
CA ALA A 609 20.71 2.64 -26.70
C ALA A 609 20.21 2.16 -28.09
N PRO A 610 20.33 0.87 -28.47
CA PRO A 610 19.78 0.39 -29.75
C PRO A 610 18.26 0.61 -29.89
N PHE A 611 17.50 0.55 -28.80
CA PHE A 611 16.06 0.82 -28.82
C PHE A 611 15.72 2.31 -28.99
N ALA A 612 16.67 3.21 -28.68
CA ALA A 612 16.49 4.66 -28.77
C ALA A 612 16.87 5.24 -30.15
N VAL A 613 17.61 4.47 -30.95
CA VAL A 613 18.29 4.91 -32.20
C VAL A 613 17.67 4.27 -33.45
N THR A 614 16.92 3.17 -33.31
CA THR A 614 16.34 2.42 -34.44
C THR A 614 15.47 3.30 -35.33
N SER A 615 15.91 3.51 -36.58
CA SER A 615 15.19 4.28 -37.59
C SER A 615 14.07 3.44 -38.25
N ARG A 616 13.06 4.13 -38.78
CA ARG A 616 11.83 3.57 -39.38
C ARG A 616 12.02 2.94 -40.78
N SER A 617 13.24 2.80 -41.29
CA SER A 617 13.47 2.45 -42.69
C SER A 617 14.14 1.08 -42.91
N ASP A 618 13.73 0.46 -44.01
CA ASP A 618 14.17 -0.77 -44.66
C ASP A 618 13.81 -2.14 -44.05
N GLY A 619 12.85 -2.80 -44.70
CA GLY A 619 12.37 -4.16 -44.48
C GLY A 619 13.38 -5.28 -44.77
N LYS A 620 14.60 -5.17 -44.26
CA LYS A 620 15.63 -6.21 -44.24
C LYS A 620 16.38 -6.23 -42.91
N SER A 621 15.67 -6.51 -41.83
CA SER A 621 16.30 -7.02 -40.60
C SER A 621 15.65 -8.36 -40.23
N SER A 622 16.50 -9.29 -39.79
CA SER A 622 16.23 -10.65 -39.33
C SER A 622 14.80 -10.91 -38.77
N PRO A 623 14.18 -12.08 -39.03
CA PRO A 623 12.77 -12.38 -38.75
C PRO A 623 12.38 -12.48 -37.25
N ALA A 624 13.17 -11.94 -36.31
CA ALA A 624 13.01 -12.17 -34.87
C ALA A 624 12.66 -10.92 -34.03
N THR A 625 12.76 -9.70 -34.56
CA THR A 625 12.44 -8.48 -33.79
C THR A 625 11.57 -7.54 -34.63
N ALA A 626 10.29 -7.42 -34.26
CA ALA A 626 9.39 -6.41 -34.78
C ALA A 626 9.96 -5.00 -34.56
N VAL A 627 9.69 -4.07 -35.49
CA VAL A 627 10.05 -2.65 -35.36
C VAL A 627 9.53 -2.11 -34.03
N PRO A 628 10.36 -1.48 -33.18
CA PRO A 628 9.93 -0.97 -31.88
C PRO A 628 8.86 0.12 -32.05
N SER A 629 7.88 0.14 -31.14
CA SER A 629 6.85 1.17 -31.14
C SER A 629 7.43 2.55 -30.80
N PRO A 630 6.79 3.64 -31.26
CA PRO A 630 7.24 5.00 -30.95
C PRO A 630 7.30 5.26 -29.43
N GLU A 631 6.39 4.66 -28.66
CA GLU A 631 6.40 4.73 -27.20
C GLU A 631 7.64 4.08 -26.61
N LEU A 632 8.03 2.88 -27.09
CA LEU A 632 9.24 2.21 -26.61
C LEU A 632 10.51 3.01 -26.94
N ILE A 633 10.57 3.63 -28.12
CA ILE A 633 11.68 4.50 -28.51
C ILE A 633 11.76 5.71 -27.55
N SER A 634 10.64 6.37 -27.26
CA SER A 634 10.62 7.51 -26.33
C SER A 634 11.11 7.15 -24.93
N LEU A 635 10.62 6.03 -24.37
CA LEU A 635 11.04 5.54 -23.06
C LEU A 635 12.52 5.12 -23.04
N ALA A 636 13.04 4.57 -24.14
CA ALA A 636 14.45 4.24 -24.27
C ALA A 636 15.32 5.51 -24.30
N ARG A 637 14.89 6.57 -24.99
CA ARG A 637 15.59 7.88 -24.95
C ARG A 637 15.62 8.45 -23.54
N ASP A 638 14.50 8.42 -22.83
CA ASP A 638 14.42 8.92 -21.45
C ASP A 638 15.28 8.10 -20.48
N ALA A 639 15.34 6.78 -20.66
CA ALA A 639 16.25 5.92 -19.91
C ALA A 639 17.72 6.26 -20.19
N VAL A 640 18.11 6.51 -21.45
CA VAL A 640 19.48 6.92 -21.78
C VAL A 640 19.83 8.28 -21.15
N LYS A 641 18.92 9.26 -21.18
CA LYS A 641 19.11 10.56 -20.51
C LYS A 641 19.33 10.37 -19.00
N SER A 642 18.52 9.52 -18.38
CA SER A 642 18.63 9.22 -16.96
C SER A 642 19.97 8.55 -16.62
N LEU A 643 20.43 7.61 -17.45
CA LEU A 643 21.75 6.97 -17.31
C LEU A 643 22.89 7.97 -17.50
N ALA A 644 22.73 8.96 -18.38
CA ALA A 644 23.71 10.02 -18.62
C ALA A 644 23.94 10.91 -17.39
N THR A 645 22.92 11.11 -16.55
CA THR A 645 23.07 11.87 -15.29
C THR A 645 23.97 11.18 -14.27
N VAL A 646 24.13 9.85 -14.37
CA VAL A 646 24.89 9.04 -13.42
C VAL A 646 26.26 8.67 -13.96
N ALA A 647 26.35 8.28 -15.24
CA ALA A 647 27.58 7.87 -15.91
C ALA A 647 27.68 8.50 -17.31
N PRO A 648 27.99 9.81 -17.40
CA PRO A 648 28.05 10.53 -18.67
C PRO A 648 29.11 9.94 -19.62
N ASP A 649 30.27 9.57 -19.09
CA ASP A 649 31.35 8.97 -19.86
C ASP A 649 30.91 7.64 -20.52
N ALA A 650 30.16 6.81 -19.79
CA ALA A 650 29.69 5.53 -20.32
C ALA A 650 28.63 5.70 -21.42
N VAL A 651 27.75 6.69 -21.29
CA VAL A 651 26.77 7.04 -22.32
C VAL A 651 27.46 7.58 -23.58
N TRP A 652 28.39 8.51 -23.39
CA TRP A 652 29.19 9.09 -24.47
C TRP A 652 29.89 7.99 -25.27
N MET A 653 30.60 7.09 -24.59
CA MET A 653 31.31 5.97 -25.23
C MET A 653 30.36 5.08 -26.03
N ALA A 654 29.23 4.67 -25.44
CA ALA A 654 28.29 3.77 -26.10
C ALA A 654 27.63 4.41 -27.34
N LEU A 655 27.20 5.67 -27.24
CA LEU A 655 26.59 6.39 -28.35
C LEU A 655 27.61 6.73 -29.44
N ALA A 656 28.84 7.08 -29.07
CA ALA A 656 29.91 7.34 -30.02
C ALA A 656 30.33 6.08 -30.80
N VAL A 657 30.40 4.93 -30.13
CA VAL A 657 30.65 3.63 -30.80
C VAL A 657 29.50 3.29 -31.76
N ASN A 658 28.24 3.48 -31.34
CA ASN A 658 27.08 3.26 -32.21
C ASN A 658 27.02 4.25 -33.39
N ALA A 659 27.47 5.48 -33.21
CA ALA A 659 27.48 6.48 -34.30
C ALA A 659 28.60 6.23 -35.33
N THR A 660 29.73 5.65 -34.91
CA THR A 660 30.93 5.50 -35.75
C THR A 660 31.16 4.08 -36.29
N GLY A 661 30.45 3.08 -35.75
CA GLY A 661 30.51 1.69 -36.21
C GLY A 661 31.83 0.97 -35.97
N HIS A 662 32.73 1.56 -35.16
CA HIS A 662 34.03 0.97 -34.85
C HIS A 662 34.12 0.60 -33.36
N SER A 663 34.13 -0.71 -33.06
CA SER A 663 34.56 -1.19 -31.75
C SER A 663 36.09 -1.06 -31.66
N GLY A 664 36.60 -0.06 -30.95
CA GLY A 664 38.03 0.06 -30.64
C GLY A 664 38.78 1.27 -31.24
N ALA A 665 38.09 2.23 -31.85
CA ALA A 665 38.70 3.53 -32.16
C ALA A 665 38.95 4.33 -30.86
N PRO A 666 40.04 5.13 -30.75
CA PRO A 666 40.28 5.99 -29.60
C PRO A 666 39.13 6.98 -29.49
N THR A 667 38.22 6.70 -28.56
CA THR A 667 37.05 7.51 -28.31
C THR A 667 37.52 8.69 -27.46
N PRO A 668 37.44 9.95 -27.93
CA PRO A 668 37.81 11.11 -27.14
C PRO A 668 37.04 11.10 -25.81
N ALA A 669 37.72 11.52 -24.75
CA ALA A 669 37.13 11.67 -23.43
C ALA A 669 35.85 12.52 -23.54
N ALA A 670 34.81 12.12 -22.81
CA ALA A 670 33.56 12.87 -22.80
C ALA A 670 33.86 14.33 -22.40
N PRO A 671 33.34 15.32 -23.14
CA PRO A 671 33.65 16.72 -22.85
C PRO A 671 33.09 17.10 -21.47
N ARG A 672 33.98 17.37 -20.50
CA ARG A 672 33.62 17.79 -19.13
C ARG A 672 33.65 19.32 -19.05
N TRP A 673 32.52 19.95 -18.75
CA TRP A 673 32.43 21.41 -18.62
C TRP A 673 32.13 21.81 -17.18
N THR A 674 32.99 22.65 -16.60
CA THR A 674 32.80 23.26 -15.27
C THR A 674 32.64 24.76 -15.44
N GLY A 675 31.43 25.30 -15.29
CA GLY A 675 31.18 26.74 -15.36
C GLY A 675 29.70 27.11 -15.15
N ARG A 676 29.42 28.17 -14.38
CA ARG A 676 28.08 28.75 -14.23
C ARG A 676 27.62 29.33 -15.58
N LEU A 677 26.36 29.07 -15.95
CA LEU A 677 25.68 29.62 -17.13
C LEU A 677 25.60 31.15 -17.03
N GLY A 678 26.63 31.85 -17.50
CA GLY A 678 26.71 33.30 -17.56
C GLY A 678 27.52 33.74 -18.78
N ALA A 679 26.90 34.60 -19.58
CA ALA A 679 27.33 35.20 -20.85
C ALA A 679 28.83 35.09 -21.21
N GLY A 680 29.13 34.23 -22.20
CA GLY A 680 30.45 34.05 -22.78
C GLY A 680 30.90 32.59 -22.83
N LEU A 681 30.06 31.70 -23.35
CA LEU A 681 30.43 30.28 -23.52
C LEU A 681 31.41 30.12 -24.70
N PRO A 682 32.49 29.33 -24.59
CA PRO A 682 33.13 28.78 -25.77
C PRO A 682 32.08 27.98 -26.55
N THR A 683 31.92 28.28 -27.84
CA THR A 683 31.04 27.52 -28.75
C THR A 683 31.44 26.05 -28.69
N LEU A 684 30.51 25.14 -28.36
CA LEU A 684 30.82 23.71 -28.37
C LEU A 684 31.34 23.33 -29.76
N PRO A 685 32.48 22.60 -29.88
CA PRO A 685 32.94 22.09 -31.16
C PRO A 685 31.84 21.25 -31.81
N SER A 686 31.75 21.25 -33.14
CA SER A 686 30.79 20.36 -33.80
C SER A 686 31.15 18.91 -33.46
N PHE A 687 30.16 18.02 -33.34
CA PHE A 687 30.43 16.60 -33.11
C PHE A 687 31.37 16.01 -34.17
N ARG A 688 31.37 16.58 -35.40
CA ARG A 688 32.30 16.21 -36.48
C ARG A 688 33.75 16.61 -36.20
N ASP A 689 33.97 17.65 -35.41
CA ASP A 689 35.31 18.09 -34.99
C ASP A 689 35.87 17.20 -33.87
N ILE A 690 34.98 16.65 -33.03
CA ILE A 690 35.33 15.73 -31.94
C ILE A 690 35.48 14.29 -32.47
N MET A 691 34.60 13.89 -33.39
CA MET A 691 34.52 12.55 -33.98
C MET A 691 34.36 12.61 -35.51
N PRO A 692 35.46 12.54 -36.27
CA PRO A 692 35.39 12.50 -37.73
C PRO A 692 34.76 11.17 -38.18
N MET A 693 33.56 11.24 -38.76
CA MET A 693 32.86 10.09 -39.34
C MET A 693 33.69 9.52 -40.51
N HIS A 694 34.47 8.45 -40.26
CA HIS A 694 35.19 7.77 -41.33
C HIS A 694 34.24 6.93 -42.18
N ARG A 695 34.07 7.33 -43.45
CA ARG A 695 33.34 6.57 -44.47
C ARG A 695 34.12 5.32 -44.87
N VAL A 696 34.05 4.22 -44.11
CA VAL A 696 34.42 2.90 -44.66
C VAL A 696 33.59 1.77 -44.05
N GLY A 697 32.80 1.10 -44.90
CA GLY A 697 32.62 -0.36 -44.91
C GLY A 697 31.81 -1.06 -43.81
N GLY A 698 31.35 -0.38 -42.76
CA GLY A 698 30.58 -0.99 -41.66
C GLY A 698 29.09 -0.62 -41.70
N ALA A 699 28.22 -1.61 -41.46
CA ALA A 699 26.76 -1.62 -41.57
C ALA A 699 25.97 -0.67 -40.62
N ILE A 700 26.24 0.64 -40.60
CA ILE A 700 25.43 1.64 -39.86
C ILE A 700 24.81 2.64 -40.84
N THR A 701 23.49 2.83 -40.74
CA THR A 701 22.76 3.76 -41.61
C THR A 701 23.05 5.21 -41.21
N ARG A 702 23.01 6.12 -42.19
CA ARG A 702 23.13 7.57 -41.91
C ARG A 702 22.08 8.06 -40.91
N GLU A 703 20.89 7.48 -40.95
CA GLU A 703 19.78 7.80 -40.05
C GLU A 703 20.06 7.39 -38.59
N GLU A 704 20.68 6.23 -38.35
CA GLU A 704 21.08 5.79 -37.01
C GLU A 704 22.19 6.68 -36.42
N ALA A 705 23.13 7.13 -37.25
CA ALA A 705 24.17 8.06 -36.83
C ALA A 705 23.59 9.45 -36.48
N GLU A 706 22.63 9.94 -37.27
CA GLU A 706 21.90 11.18 -36.98
C GLU A 706 21.04 11.05 -35.71
N ALA A 707 20.40 9.91 -35.48
CA ALA A 707 19.62 9.65 -34.26
C ALA A 707 20.50 9.54 -33.00
N CYS A 708 21.70 8.95 -33.09
CA CYS A 708 22.70 8.96 -32.01
C CYS A 708 23.15 10.39 -31.68
N LEU A 709 23.36 11.21 -32.71
CA LEU A 709 23.75 12.62 -32.56
C LEU A 709 22.64 13.42 -31.87
N ASP A 710 21.39 13.26 -32.30
CA ASP A 710 20.24 13.91 -31.67
C ASP A 710 20.13 13.51 -30.18
N LEU A 711 20.39 12.24 -29.85
CA LEU A 711 20.35 11.77 -28.46
C LEU A 711 21.50 12.33 -27.62
N LEU A 712 22.71 12.47 -28.19
CA LEU A 712 23.84 13.14 -27.53
C LEU A 712 23.55 14.62 -27.24
N VAL A 713 22.90 15.31 -28.19
CA VAL A 713 22.44 16.70 -28.00
C VAL A 713 21.39 16.77 -26.90
N GLU A 714 20.40 15.87 -26.90
CA GLU A 714 19.38 15.81 -25.85
C GLU A 714 19.97 15.51 -24.45
N CYS A 715 21.09 14.78 -24.38
CA CYS A 715 21.82 14.53 -23.14
C CYS A 715 22.74 15.70 -22.73
N GLY A 716 22.79 16.79 -23.50
CA GLY A 716 23.66 17.94 -23.25
C GLY A 716 25.14 17.70 -23.54
N MET A 717 25.47 16.67 -24.34
CA MET A 717 26.85 16.24 -24.62
C MET A 717 27.40 16.75 -25.96
N ALA A 718 26.56 17.30 -26.84
CA ALA A 718 26.94 17.83 -28.17
C ALA A 718 26.08 19.04 -28.59
N ILE A 719 26.54 19.84 -29.56
CA ILE A 719 25.74 20.86 -30.27
C ILE A 719 25.55 20.45 -31.74
N ARG A 720 24.35 20.70 -32.26
CA ARG A 720 24.05 20.62 -33.68
C ARG A 720 24.61 21.87 -34.37
N THR A 721 25.68 21.72 -35.16
CA THR A 721 26.09 22.77 -36.10
C THR A 721 25.22 22.67 -37.35
N GLY A 722 24.68 23.81 -37.79
CA GLY A 722 23.80 23.92 -38.97
C GLY A 722 24.46 23.46 -40.26
#